data_AF-A0A072VZM1-F1
#
_entry.id   AF-A0A072VZM1-F1
#
_cell.length_a   1.000
_cell.length_b   1.000
_cell.length_c   1.000
_cell.angle_alpha   90.00
_cell.angle_beta   90.00
_cell.angle_gamma   90.00
#
_symmetry.space_group_name_H-M   'P 1'
#
loop_
_entity.id
_entity.type
_entity.pdbx_description
1 polymer ?
#
loop_
_entity_poly.entity_id
_entity_poly.type
_entity_poly.pdbx_seq_one_letter_code
_entity_poly.pdbx_strand_id
1 'polypeptide(L)'
;MCSSWRCLVWLVLTLSMLLFGEKMHCQEMNDYDQLDNPAVLPLITQLVYTRISNLTSILSQQISKDSNFCVKDPDSDWNQAFNFSSDLRFLSSCIKKTKGDISNRLCTAAEVKFYLNSLMEKSSSANYLKPNRNCNLTSWVSGCEPGWACSVPSGQKIDLKDSKEMPARTSNCRACCEGFFCPHGITCMIPCPLGSYCPIATLNKTTGVCEPYLYQLPPMQPNHTCGGANVWADFSSSSETFCSAGSYCPTTTTKFPCSSGHYCRTGSTSAKRCFKLSSCNSNTATQNMHAYGVMLIAALSTLLLIIYNCSDQVLTTRERRVAKSRESAARSARKTANAHQRWKVAKDAAKKGATGLQAQLSRKFSRKKDEENLEKVKILNQETSETDVELLPHSQPSNMVASSSAVPTEKGKTPSGLMHMMHEIENDPHVNYNPNTGKETRHKSATKEKQPQTNTQIFKYAYAQLEKEKAQQQENKNLTFSGVLKMATNTEKSKRPFIEISFRDLTLTLKAQNKHILRNVTGKIKPGRITAIMGPSGAGKTTFLSALAGKALGCLVTGSILINGRNESIHSFKKIIGFVPQDDVVHGNLTVEENLWFSAQCRLSADLSKPEKVLVVERVIEFLGLQSVRNSVVGTVEKRGVSGGQRKRVNVGLEMVMEPSLLMLDEPTSGLDSASSQLLLRALRREALEGVNICMVVHQPSYALFNMFDDLILLGKGGLMVYHGSAKKVEEYFSGLGINVPERINPPDYYIDILEGIAAPGGSSGLSYQDLPVKWMLHNEYPIPLDMRQHAAQFGIPQSVNSANDLGEVGKTFAGELWNDVRSNVELRGEKIRLNFLKSKDLSNRKTPGVFKQYKYFLIRVGKQRLREARIQAVDYLILLLAGACLGSITKSSDQTFGASGYTYTVIALFYAK
;
A
#
# COMPACT_ATOMS: atom_id res chain seq x y z
N MET A 1 -10.12 58.41 -45.64
CA MET A 1 -11.47 58.19 -45.08
C MET A 1 -11.52 58.54 -43.58
N CYS A 2 -11.43 59.83 -43.21
CA CYS A 2 -11.49 60.26 -41.80
C CYS A 2 -12.30 61.56 -41.59
N SER A 3 -13.21 61.87 -42.52
CA SER A 3 -14.04 63.08 -42.53
C SER A 3 -15.54 62.79 -42.37
N SER A 4 -16.00 61.57 -42.67
CA SER A 4 -17.44 61.21 -42.65
C SER A 4 -18.02 60.94 -41.24
N TRP A 5 -17.18 60.60 -40.26
CA TRP A 5 -17.66 60.23 -38.91
C TRP A 5 -18.09 61.44 -38.07
N ARG A 6 -17.47 62.62 -38.25
CA ARG A 6 -17.77 63.82 -37.45
C ARG A 6 -19.13 64.45 -37.81
N CYS A 7 -19.53 64.44 -39.08
CA CYS A 7 -20.84 64.95 -39.49
C CYS A 7 -22.00 64.10 -38.96
N LEU A 8 -21.82 62.77 -38.88
CA LEU A 8 -22.87 61.85 -38.46
C LEU A 8 -23.14 61.92 -36.95
N VAL A 9 -22.10 62.19 -36.13
CA VAL A 9 -22.25 62.43 -34.68
C VAL A 9 -22.93 63.76 -34.39
N TRP A 10 -22.63 64.82 -35.14
CA TRP A 10 -23.30 66.12 -34.96
C TRP A 10 -24.79 66.06 -35.32
N LEU A 11 -25.16 65.38 -36.41
CA LEU A 11 -26.56 65.24 -36.85
C LEU A 11 -27.42 64.48 -35.82
N VAL A 12 -26.86 63.46 -35.15
CA VAL A 12 -27.54 62.71 -34.08
C VAL A 12 -27.68 63.53 -32.80
N LEU A 13 -26.68 64.34 -32.42
CA LEU A 13 -26.75 65.22 -31.26
C LEU A 13 -27.77 66.37 -31.46
N THR A 14 -27.87 66.94 -32.67
CA THR A 14 -28.87 67.97 -32.96
C THR A 14 -30.30 67.42 -33.01
N LEU A 15 -30.51 66.19 -33.50
CA LEU A 15 -31.83 65.54 -33.45
C LEU A 15 -32.25 65.19 -32.01
N SER A 16 -31.29 64.79 -31.17
CA SER A 16 -31.52 64.52 -29.74
C SER A 16 -31.93 65.76 -28.95
N MET A 17 -31.42 66.95 -29.30
CA MET A 17 -31.73 68.21 -28.61
C MET A 17 -33.07 68.84 -29.03
N LEU A 18 -33.62 68.44 -30.19
CA LEU A 18 -34.91 68.96 -30.70
C LEU A 18 -36.12 68.10 -30.31
N LEU A 19 -35.93 66.94 -29.69
CA LEU A 19 -37.02 66.02 -29.29
C LEU A 19 -37.26 65.92 -27.77
N PHE A 20 -36.44 66.57 -26.94
CA PHE A 20 -36.62 66.65 -25.48
C PHE A 20 -36.66 68.10 -24.96
N GLY A 21 -37.12 69.01 -25.83
CA GLY A 21 -37.18 70.46 -25.60
C GLY A 21 -38.50 71.01 -25.07
N GLU A 22 -39.29 70.24 -24.30
CA GLU A 22 -40.45 70.79 -23.57
C GLU A 22 -40.21 70.82 -22.06
N LYS A 23 -40.49 71.99 -21.47
CA LYS A 23 -40.31 72.29 -20.05
C LYS A 23 -41.33 71.52 -19.21
N MET A 24 -40.94 70.38 -18.64
CA MET A 24 -41.68 69.84 -17.48
C MET A 24 -41.35 70.68 -16.24
N HIS A 25 -42.35 71.43 -15.79
CA HIS A 25 -42.33 72.22 -14.57
C HIS A 25 -42.11 71.29 -13.37
N CYS A 26 -41.08 71.55 -12.54
CA CYS A 26 -40.96 70.87 -11.25
C CYS A 26 -42.06 71.38 -10.32
N GLN A 27 -43.17 70.65 -10.24
CA GLN A 27 -44.20 70.89 -9.24
C GLN A 27 -44.07 69.82 -8.15
N GLU A 28 -43.60 70.23 -6.96
CA GLU A 28 -43.70 69.41 -5.75
C GLU A 28 -45.17 69.26 -5.37
N MET A 29 -45.80 68.17 -5.82
CA MET A 29 -47.09 67.74 -5.28
C MET A 29 -46.88 66.73 -4.14
N ASN A 30 -46.74 67.27 -2.93
CA ASN A 30 -47.34 66.61 -1.77
C ASN A 30 -48.85 66.80 -1.91
N ASP A 31 -49.57 65.77 -2.33
CA ASP A 31 -50.96 65.51 -1.92
C ASP A 31 -51.37 64.10 -2.37
N TYR A 32 -51.84 63.28 -1.44
CA TYR A 32 -52.15 61.86 -1.65
C TYR A 32 -53.61 61.60 -2.07
N ASP A 33 -54.33 62.61 -2.56
CA ASP A 33 -55.79 62.57 -2.74
C ASP A 33 -56.29 62.30 -4.19
N GLN A 34 -55.44 61.75 -5.07
CA GLN A 34 -55.83 61.44 -6.46
C GLN A 34 -55.60 59.97 -6.90
N LEU A 35 -55.85 59.00 -6.01
CA LEU A 35 -55.63 57.56 -6.27
C LEU A 35 -56.60 56.90 -7.27
N ASP A 36 -57.70 57.54 -7.64
CA ASP A 36 -58.72 56.93 -8.52
C ASP A 36 -58.42 57.06 -10.03
N ASN A 37 -57.33 57.73 -10.42
CA ASN A 37 -56.93 57.88 -11.82
C ASN A 37 -56.10 56.67 -12.31
N PRO A 38 -56.61 55.84 -13.26
CA PRO A 38 -55.95 54.59 -13.66
C PRO A 38 -54.58 54.77 -14.36
N ALA A 39 -54.28 55.97 -14.87
CA ALA A 39 -52.99 56.27 -15.50
C ALA A 39 -51.84 56.50 -14.49
N VAL A 40 -52.15 56.90 -13.26
CA VAL A 40 -51.15 57.30 -12.24
C VAL A 40 -50.69 56.11 -11.40
N LEU A 41 -51.57 55.13 -11.18
CA LEU A 41 -51.30 53.94 -10.38
C LEU A 41 -50.06 53.11 -10.83
N PRO A 42 -49.82 52.85 -12.14
CA PRO A 42 -48.63 52.11 -12.58
C PRO A 42 -47.32 52.84 -12.26
N LEU A 43 -47.32 54.18 -12.36
CA LEU A 43 -46.17 55.03 -12.08
C LEU A 43 -45.80 54.99 -10.59
N ILE A 44 -46.80 55.13 -9.71
CA ILE A 44 -46.64 54.99 -8.25
C ILE A 44 -46.16 53.57 -7.90
N THR A 45 -46.73 52.54 -8.54
CA THR A 45 -46.36 51.14 -8.33
C THR A 45 -44.88 50.89 -8.66
N GLN A 46 -44.37 51.43 -9.77
CA GLN A 46 -42.95 51.35 -10.13
C GLN A 46 -42.04 52.14 -9.18
N LEU A 47 -42.46 53.31 -8.70
CA LEU A 47 -41.72 54.09 -7.71
C LEU A 47 -41.59 53.33 -6.37
N VAL A 48 -42.67 52.70 -5.91
CA VAL A 48 -42.65 51.90 -4.68
C VAL A 48 -41.83 50.61 -4.87
N TYR A 49 -41.94 49.93 -6.02
CA TYR A 49 -41.10 48.77 -6.34
C TYR A 49 -39.60 49.11 -6.32
N THR A 50 -39.22 50.26 -6.89
CA THR A 50 -37.84 50.75 -6.91
C THR A 50 -37.31 51.06 -5.50
N ARG A 51 -38.17 51.50 -4.58
CA ARG A 51 -37.80 51.66 -3.16
C ARG A 51 -37.63 50.32 -2.45
N ILE A 52 -38.46 49.33 -2.76
CA ILE A 52 -38.38 47.97 -2.20
C ILE A 52 -37.11 47.25 -2.68
N SER A 53 -36.80 47.24 -3.97
CA SER A 53 -35.63 46.55 -4.51
C SER A 53 -34.30 47.12 -3.99
N ASN A 54 -34.23 48.44 -3.78
CA ASN A 54 -33.11 49.10 -3.12
C ASN A 54 -32.94 48.71 -1.64
N LEU A 55 -34.01 48.33 -0.95
CA LEU A 55 -33.94 47.85 0.44
C LEU A 55 -33.45 46.40 0.51
N THR A 56 -33.83 45.54 -0.45
CA THR A 56 -33.38 44.14 -0.51
C THR A 56 -31.85 44.01 -0.54
N SER A 57 -31.14 44.86 -1.28
CA SER A 57 -29.67 44.80 -1.38
C SER A 57 -28.94 45.10 -0.06
N ILE A 58 -29.59 45.80 0.87
CA ILE A 58 -29.06 46.04 2.22
C ILE A 58 -29.31 44.81 3.10
N LEU A 59 -30.39 44.07 2.87
CA LEU A 59 -30.73 42.85 3.61
C LEU A 59 -29.85 41.66 3.24
N SER A 60 -29.47 41.49 1.96
CA SER A 60 -28.62 40.37 1.53
C SER A 60 -27.27 40.37 2.27
N GLN A 61 -26.64 41.55 2.40
CA GLN A 61 -25.37 41.74 3.10
C GLN A 61 -25.47 41.41 4.60
N GLN A 62 -26.56 41.81 5.26
CA GLN A 62 -26.77 41.55 6.68
C GLN A 62 -27.01 40.06 6.94
N ILE A 63 -27.87 39.40 6.16
CA ILE A 63 -28.19 37.97 6.37
C ILE A 63 -27.00 37.07 5.96
N SER A 64 -26.30 37.40 4.88
CA SER A 64 -25.12 36.63 4.44
C SER A 64 -23.99 36.63 5.47
N LYS A 65 -23.91 37.65 6.34
CA LYS A 65 -22.89 37.75 7.38
C LYS A 65 -23.18 36.86 8.60
N ASP A 66 -24.46 36.72 8.93
CA ASP A 66 -24.92 36.13 10.19
C ASP A 66 -25.51 34.71 10.01
N SER A 67 -25.64 34.20 8.76
CA SER A 67 -26.20 32.88 8.45
C SER A 67 -25.16 31.73 8.41
N ASN A 68 -25.53 30.57 8.97
CA ASN A 68 -24.67 29.36 9.04
C ASN A 68 -24.78 28.41 7.83
N PHE A 69 -25.42 28.82 6.73
CA PHE A 69 -25.71 27.95 5.58
C PHE A 69 -24.74 28.22 4.41
N CYS A 70 -24.39 27.15 3.68
CA CYS A 70 -23.49 27.24 2.52
C CYS A 70 -24.25 27.72 1.28
N VAL A 71 -24.35 29.04 1.11
CA VAL A 71 -24.89 29.69 -0.10
C VAL A 71 -23.76 29.96 -1.09
N LYS A 72 -23.97 29.60 -2.36
CA LYS A 72 -22.91 29.68 -3.40
C LYS A 72 -22.67 31.10 -3.89
N ASP A 73 -23.73 31.89 -4.01
CA ASP A 73 -23.71 33.30 -4.38
C ASP A 73 -24.90 33.98 -3.68
N PRO A 74 -24.67 34.59 -2.49
CA PRO A 74 -25.73 35.20 -1.70
C PRO A 74 -26.47 36.27 -2.49
N ASP A 75 -25.76 37.20 -3.13
CA ASP A 75 -26.40 38.33 -3.80
C ASP A 75 -27.19 37.87 -5.03
N SER A 76 -26.75 36.86 -5.78
CA SER A 76 -27.56 36.26 -6.85
C SER A 76 -28.86 35.65 -6.32
N ASP A 77 -28.78 34.80 -5.28
CA ASP A 77 -29.95 34.10 -4.74
C ASP A 77 -30.94 35.07 -4.06
N TRP A 78 -30.46 36.08 -3.33
CA TRP A 78 -31.28 37.13 -2.72
C TRP A 78 -31.93 38.04 -3.75
N ASN A 79 -31.20 38.49 -4.79
CA ASN A 79 -31.80 39.28 -5.86
C ASN A 79 -32.85 38.47 -6.64
N GLN A 80 -32.62 37.17 -6.87
CA GLN A 80 -33.62 36.30 -7.48
C GLN A 80 -34.87 36.14 -6.61
N ALA A 81 -34.73 36.08 -5.28
CA ALA A 81 -35.84 35.92 -4.35
C ALA A 81 -36.77 37.16 -4.26
N PHE A 82 -36.30 38.38 -4.56
CA PHE A 82 -37.11 39.61 -4.45
C PHE A 82 -37.29 40.36 -5.78
N ASN A 83 -36.98 39.71 -6.91
CA ASN A 83 -37.16 40.31 -8.23
C ASN A 83 -38.63 40.21 -8.71
N PHE A 84 -39.48 41.12 -8.23
CA PHE A 84 -40.90 41.18 -8.60
C PHE A 84 -41.16 41.81 -9.99
N SER A 85 -40.14 42.00 -10.84
CA SER A 85 -40.29 42.69 -12.14
C SER A 85 -41.24 42.00 -13.12
N SER A 86 -41.55 40.72 -12.91
CA SER A 86 -42.47 39.93 -13.74
C SER A 86 -43.94 40.21 -13.46
N ASP A 87 -44.32 40.58 -12.23
CA ASP A 87 -45.71 40.82 -11.84
C ASP A 87 -45.82 41.71 -10.59
N LEU A 88 -46.26 42.96 -10.80
CA LEU A 88 -46.48 43.96 -9.74
C LEU A 88 -47.95 44.04 -9.28
N ARG A 89 -48.82 43.08 -9.66
CA ARG A 89 -50.26 43.14 -9.32
C ARG A 89 -50.53 43.20 -7.81
N PHE A 90 -49.81 42.42 -7.00
CA PHE A 90 -49.94 42.44 -5.53
C PHE A 90 -49.64 43.85 -4.95
N LEU A 91 -48.63 44.53 -5.49
CA LEU A 91 -48.25 45.87 -5.06
C LEU A 91 -49.34 46.91 -5.43
N SER A 92 -49.87 46.82 -6.66
CA SER A 92 -50.98 47.68 -7.11
C SER A 92 -52.28 47.45 -6.33
N SER A 93 -52.57 46.20 -5.94
CA SER A 93 -53.69 45.81 -5.06
C SER A 93 -53.53 46.46 -3.67
N CYS A 94 -52.33 46.37 -3.09
CA CYS A 94 -52.03 46.96 -1.79
C CYS A 94 -52.06 48.50 -1.79
N ILE A 95 -51.54 49.15 -2.84
CA ILE A 95 -51.59 50.62 -2.98
C ILE A 95 -53.04 51.13 -2.93
N LYS A 96 -53.96 50.49 -3.66
CA LYS A 96 -55.40 50.78 -3.60
C LYS A 96 -55.96 50.57 -2.19
N LYS A 97 -55.71 49.40 -1.57
CA LYS A 97 -56.20 49.05 -0.22
C LYS A 97 -55.71 50.02 0.87
N THR A 98 -54.51 50.57 0.71
CA THR A 98 -53.87 51.51 1.65
C THR A 98 -54.16 52.98 1.38
N LYS A 99 -54.85 53.35 0.29
CA LYS A 99 -55.01 54.76 -0.16
C LYS A 99 -53.65 55.49 -0.28
N GLY A 100 -52.63 54.83 -0.84
CA GLY A 100 -51.32 55.44 -1.09
C GLY A 100 -50.32 55.40 0.08
N ASP A 101 -50.78 55.19 1.32
CA ASP A 101 -49.94 55.12 2.54
C ASP A 101 -48.89 53.99 2.56
N ILE A 102 -48.78 53.15 1.54
CA ILE A 102 -47.91 51.96 1.53
C ILE A 102 -46.46 52.28 1.89
N SER A 103 -45.89 53.37 1.37
CA SER A 103 -44.50 53.75 1.66
C SER A 103 -44.29 54.13 3.12
N ASN A 104 -45.33 54.60 3.80
CA ASN A 104 -45.33 54.93 5.22
C ASN A 104 -45.54 53.70 6.12
N ARG A 105 -45.72 52.51 5.54
CA ARG A 105 -45.98 51.22 6.22
C ARG A 105 -44.89 50.17 5.97
N LEU A 106 -44.12 50.28 4.88
CA LEU A 106 -42.96 49.41 4.61
C LEU A 106 -41.90 49.56 5.71
N CYS A 107 -41.31 48.45 6.16
CA CYS A 107 -40.21 48.46 7.11
C CYS A 107 -38.95 49.14 6.56
N THR A 108 -38.25 49.87 7.43
CA THR A 108 -36.89 50.39 7.22
C THR A 108 -35.84 49.28 7.41
N ALA A 109 -34.61 49.49 6.92
CA ALA A 109 -33.52 48.53 7.13
C ALA A 109 -33.22 48.27 8.62
N ALA A 110 -33.39 49.27 9.50
CA ALA A 110 -33.28 49.13 10.95
C ALA A 110 -34.31 48.14 11.54
N GLU A 111 -35.58 48.26 11.14
CA GLU A 111 -36.68 47.40 11.61
C GLU A 111 -36.47 45.94 11.18
N VAL A 112 -36.10 45.70 9.93
CA VAL A 112 -35.88 44.35 9.40
C VAL A 112 -34.63 43.71 10.03
N LYS A 113 -33.56 44.48 10.25
CA LYS A 113 -32.36 44.01 10.94
C LYS A 113 -32.64 43.58 12.39
N PHE A 114 -33.44 44.36 13.12
CA PHE A 114 -33.88 43.99 14.47
C PHE A 114 -34.64 42.66 14.49
N TYR A 115 -35.56 42.48 13.54
CA TYR A 115 -36.33 41.24 13.38
C TYR A 115 -35.44 40.02 13.10
N LEU A 116 -34.53 40.14 12.14
CA LEU A 116 -33.62 39.06 11.72
C LEU A 116 -32.66 38.64 12.83
N ASN A 117 -32.04 39.59 13.54
CA ASN A 117 -31.15 39.27 14.65
C ASN A 117 -31.88 38.50 15.75
N SER A 118 -33.12 38.89 16.06
CA SER A 118 -33.95 38.20 17.05
C SER A 118 -34.46 36.82 16.60
N LEU A 119 -34.42 36.51 15.29
CA LEU A 119 -34.69 35.17 14.77
C LEU A 119 -33.49 34.23 15.00
N MET A 120 -32.28 34.74 14.76
CA MET A 120 -31.03 33.98 14.84
C MET A 120 -30.55 33.77 16.29
N GLU A 121 -30.83 34.71 17.20
CA GLU A 121 -30.50 34.60 18.64
C GLU A 121 -31.40 33.65 19.46
N LYS A 122 -32.25 32.81 18.83
CA LYS A 122 -33.21 31.93 19.54
C LYS A 122 -32.56 30.79 20.33
N SER A 123 -31.95 31.11 21.46
CA SER A 123 -31.62 30.17 22.52
C SER A 123 -32.78 30.03 23.52
N SER A 124 -33.47 28.89 23.46
CA SER A 124 -34.17 28.18 24.54
C SER A 124 -35.26 28.85 25.42
N SER A 125 -35.51 30.17 25.43
CA SER A 125 -36.49 30.74 26.39
C SER A 125 -37.25 32.04 26.02
N ALA A 126 -37.79 32.18 24.80
CA ALA A 126 -39.04 32.92 24.52
C ALA A 126 -39.48 32.82 23.04
N ASN A 127 -40.79 32.82 22.78
CA ASN A 127 -41.35 32.91 21.41
C ASN A 127 -41.62 34.35 20.94
N TYR A 128 -41.26 35.37 21.72
CA TYR A 128 -41.59 36.77 21.48
C TYR A 128 -40.33 37.58 21.08
N LEU A 129 -40.50 38.57 20.20
CA LEU A 129 -39.44 39.54 19.91
C LEU A 129 -39.09 40.36 21.16
N LYS A 130 -37.84 40.81 21.24
CA LYS A 130 -37.40 41.77 22.28
C LYS A 130 -38.24 43.07 22.19
N PRO A 131 -38.54 43.75 23.31
CA PRO A 131 -39.23 45.05 23.29
C PRO A 131 -38.51 46.07 22.40
N ASN A 132 -39.27 46.93 21.74
CA ASN A 132 -38.74 48.00 20.90
C ASN A 132 -39.54 49.30 21.06
N ARG A 133 -39.14 50.37 20.36
CA ARG A 133 -39.76 51.72 20.46
C ARG A 133 -41.26 51.74 20.14
N ASN A 134 -41.76 50.79 19.33
CA ASN A 134 -43.15 50.73 18.90
C ASN A 134 -43.97 49.71 19.71
N CYS A 135 -43.33 48.64 20.19
CA CYS A 135 -43.97 47.50 20.85
C CYS A 135 -43.32 47.20 22.20
N ASN A 136 -44.08 47.42 23.28
CA ASN A 136 -43.70 47.07 24.65
C ASN A 136 -44.51 45.85 25.12
N LEU A 137 -43.87 44.88 25.78
CA LEU A 137 -44.50 43.63 26.21
C LEU A 137 -45.59 43.83 27.31
N THR A 138 -45.68 45.01 27.89
CA THR A 138 -46.65 45.33 28.96
C THR A 138 -47.98 45.90 28.47
N SER A 139 -48.13 46.23 27.18
CA SER A 139 -49.38 46.76 26.63
C SER A 139 -49.62 46.33 25.17
N TRP A 140 -50.86 45.94 24.86
CA TRP A 140 -51.27 45.65 23.48
C TRP A 140 -51.43 46.95 22.69
N VAL A 141 -50.32 47.45 22.15
CA VAL A 141 -50.32 48.57 21.20
C VAL A 141 -50.85 48.06 19.86
N SER A 142 -51.90 48.70 19.34
CA SER A 142 -52.51 48.34 18.05
C SER A 142 -51.46 48.26 16.95
N GLY A 143 -51.44 47.15 16.22
CA GLY A 143 -50.49 46.90 15.13
C GLY A 143 -49.16 46.25 15.52
N CYS A 144 -48.90 45.99 16.81
CA CYS A 144 -47.85 45.04 17.24
C CYS A 144 -48.31 43.57 17.12
N GLU A 145 -49.58 43.36 16.81
CA GLU A 145 -50.23 42.07 16.59
C GLU A 145 -49.72 41.35 15.33
N PRO A 146 -49.76 40.00 15.29
CA PRO A 146 -49.44 39.24 14.09
C PRO A 146 -50.30 39.67 12.89
N GLY A 147 -49.66 39.94 11.75
CA GLY A 147 -50.35 40.23 10.50
C GLY A 147 -50.84 41.68 10.32
N TRP A 148 -50.48 42.60 11.21
CA TRP A 148 -50.88 44.01 11.19
C TRP A 148 -49.70 44.99 11.05
N ALA A 149 -49.96 46.21 10.54
CA ALA A 149 -48.96 47.27 10.45
C ALA A 149 -49.58 48.68 10.50
N CYS A 150 -48.80 49.64 11.01
CA CYS A 150 -49.18 51.05 11.18
C CYS A 150 -48.39 51.96 10.23
N SER A 151 -48.95 53.15 9.98
CA SER A 151 -48.23 54.23 9.30
C SER A 151 -47.45 55.08 10.31
N VAL A 152 -46.50 55.86 9.80
CA VAL A 152 -45.86 56.97 10.50
C VAL A 152 -46.82 58.18 10.52
N PRO A 153 -46.82 59.03 11.56
CA PRO A 153 -47.63 60.27 11.58
C PRO A 153 -47.28 61.26 10.45
N SER A 154 -48.29 61.99 9.98
CA SER A 154 -48.17 62.96 8.87
C SER A 154 -47.14 64.05 9.18
N GLY A 155 -46.14 64.18 8.30
CA GLY A 155 -45.08 65.21 8.38
C GLY A 155 -43.65 64.66 8.50
N GLN A 156 -43.47 63.40 8.88
CA GLN A 156 -42.13 62.78 9.00
C GLN A 156 -41.72 62.07 7.70
N LYS A 157 -40.68 62.56 7.02
CA LYS A 157 -40.09 61.88 5.84
C LYS A 157 -39.29 60.65 6.30
N ILE A 158 -39.59 59.49 5.74
CA ILE A 158 -38.92 58.21 6.04
C ILE A 158 -37.92 57.88 4.93
N ASP A 159 -36.66 57.62 5.27
CA ASP A 159 -35.75 56.88 4.40
C ASP A 159 -35.78 55.40 4.78
N LEU A 160 -36.14 54.55 3.82
CA LEU A 160 -36.17 53.10 4.00
C LEU A 160 -34.76 52.51 4.15
N LYS A 161 -33.72 53.23 3.72
CA LYS A 161 -32.32 52.81 3.85
C LYS A 161 -31.73 53.02 5.25
N ASP A 162 -32.41 53.73 6.15
CA ASP A 162 -31.88 53.92 7.50
C ASP A 162 -31.79 52.58 8.24
N SER A 163 -30.59 52.31 8.75
CA SER A 163 -30.18 51.11 9.47
C SER A 163 -29.79 51.39 10.92
N LYS A 164 -29.91 52.65 11.37
CA LYS A 164 -29.53 53.13 12.71
C LYS A 164 -30.74 53.43 13.59
N GLU A 165 -31.74 54.14 13.09
CA GLU A 165 -32.90 54.54 13.89
C GLU A 165 -34.20 53.86 13.45
N MET A 166 -35.05 53.54 14.44
CA MET A 166 -36.36 52.95 14.22
C MET A 166 -37.45 54.04 14.26
N PRO A 167 -38.27 54.20 13.21
CA PRO A 167 -39.33 55.20 13.17
C PRO A 167 -40.48 54.86 14.13
N ALA A 168 -41.14 55.90 14.65
CA ALA A 168 -42.34 55.75 15.47
C ALA A 168 -43.57 55.50 14.57
N ARG A 169 -44.22 54.34 14.72
CA ARG A 169 -45.41 53.95 13.93
C ARG A 169 -46.60 53.66 14.83
N THR A 170 -47.50 54.63 14.94
CA THR A 170 -48.67 54.57 15.85
C THR A 170 -49.97 55.03 15.18
N SER A 171 -49.94 55.43 13.90
CA SER A 171 -51.12 55.97 13.19
C SER A 171 -51.77 54.94 12.25
N ASN A 172 -53.09 55.04 12.04
CA ASN A 172 -53.87 54.34 11.00
C ASN A 172 -53.50 52.84 10.83
N CYS A 173 -53.41 52.09 11.94
CA CYS A 173 -53.04 50.67 11.95
C CYS A 173 -54.08 49.80 11.23
N ARG A 174 -53.62 48.86 10.39
CA ARG A 174 -54.49 47.98 9.59
C ARG A 174 -53.86 46.59 9.39
N ALA A 175 -54.73 45.61 9.14
CA ALA A 175 -54.35 44.29 8.64
C ALA A 175 -53.57 44.39 7.31
N CYS A 176 -52.52 43.59 7.18
CA CYS A 176 -51.59 43.67 6.05
C CYS A 176 -52.17 43.19 4.71
N CYS A 177 -51.46 43.53 3.64
CA CYS A 177 -51.80 43.14 2.28
C CYS A 177 -51.37 41.71 1.96
N GLU A 178 -52.04 41.09 0.99
CA GLU A 178 -51.53 39.90 0.31
C GLU A 178 -50.14 40.16 -0.31
N GLY A 179 -49.27 39.16 -0.33
CA GLY A 179 -47.89 39.29 -0.77
C GLY A 179 -46.94 39.98 0.22
N PHE A 180 -47.42 40.41 1.39
CA PHE A 180 -46.63 40.97 2.48
C PHE A 180 -46.80 40.16 3.77
N PHE A 181 -45.74 40.13 4.59
CA PHE A 181 -45.77 39.61 5.95
C PHE A 181 -45.49 40.73 6.96
N CYS A 182 -46.08 40.60 8.14
CA CYS A 182 -46.09 41.58 9.21
C CYS A 182 -45.85 40.86 10.54
N PRO A 183 -44.58 40.79 10.98
CA PRO A 183 -44.23 40.00 12.15
C PRO A 183 -44.80 40.51 13.46
N HIS A 184 -45.22 39.59 14.33
CA HIS A 184 -45.63 39.96 15.68
C HIS A 184 -44.48 40.65 16.44
N GLY A 185 -44.74 41.86 16.96
CA GLY A 185 -43.77 42.67 17.69
C GLY A 185 -43.05 43.74 16.86
N ILE A 186 -43.33 43.89 15.55
CA ILE A 186 -42.99 45.08 14.77
C ILE A 186 -44.22 45.60 14.01
N THR A 187 -44.30 46.91 13.81
CA THR A 187 -45.51 47.60 13.29
C THR A 187 -45.45 47.91 11.79
N CYS A 188 -44.69 47.15 11.01
CA CYS A 188 -44.36 47.45 9.61
C CYS A 188 -44.46 46.23 8.67
N MET A 189 -44.58 46.50 7.37
CA MET A 189 -44.77 45.49 6.31
C MET A 189 -43.44 45.12 5.62
N ILE A 190 -43.21 43.82 5.41
CA ILE A 190 -42.10 43.27 4.64
C ILE A 190 -42.66 42.48 3.44
N PRO A 191 -42.17 42.66 2.20
CA PRO A 191 -42.63 41.85 1.07
C PRO A 191 -42.21 40.38 1.24
N CYS A 192 -43.09 39.45 0.87
CA CYS A 192 -42.72 38.03 0.87
C CYS A 192 -41.81 37.70 -0.34
N PRO A 193 -40.82 36.81 -0.22
CA PRO A 193 -39.95 36.41 -1.33
C PRO A 193 -40.70 35.55 -2.37
N LEU A 194 -40.26 35.56 -3.63
CA LEU A 194 -40.72 34.62 -4.66
C LEU A 194 -40.49 33.17 -4.23
N GLY A 195 -41.47 32.30 -4.51
CA GLY A 195 -41.50 30.93 -3.98
C GLY A 195 -42.18 30.82 -2.61
N SER A 196 -42.57 31.93 -1.98
CA SER A 196 -43.57 31.96 -0.91
C SER A 196 -45.00 31.99 -1.47
N TYR A 197 -45.98 31.76 -0.60
CA TYR A 197 -47.40 31.96 -0.86
C TYR A 197 -48.01 32.69 0.35
N CYS A 198 -48.29 33.98 0.19
CA CYS A 198 -48.70 34.90 1.25
C CYS A 198 -50.12 35.50 1.02
N PRO A 199 -51.21 34.71 1.11
CA PRO A 199 -52.58 35.24 1.12
C PRO A 199 -52.88 36.00 2.42
N ILE A 200 -53.99 36.75 2.44
CA ILE A 200 -54.59 37.26 3.69
C ILE A 200 -55.22 36.08 4.43
N ALA A 201 -54.99 35.98 5.74
CA ALA A 201 -55.55 34.91 6.56
C ALA A 201 -57.05 35.08 6.82
N THR A 202 -57.76 33.96 6.91
CA THR A 202 -59.19 33.91 7.21
C THR A 202 -59.42 33.40 8.63
N LEU A 203 -60.34 34.05 9.36
CA LEU A 203 -60.69 33.63 10.71
C LEU A 203 -61.54 32.36 10.64
N ASN A 204 -60.99 31.24 11.10
CA ASN A 204 -61.76 30.03 11.29
C ASN A 204 -62.61 30.17 12.56
N LYS A 205 -63.92 30.32 12.37
CA LYS A 205 -64.89 30.63 13.44
C LYS A 205 -65.04 29.51 14.49
N THR A 206 -64.61 28.28 14.20
CA THR A 206 -64.71 27.16 15.16
C THR A 206 -63.47 27.01 16.04
N THR A 207 -62.28 27.38 15.54
CA THR A 207 -61.01 27.29 16.29
C THR A 207 -60.55 28.63 16.88
N GLY A 208 -61.08 29.76 16.38
CA GLY A 208 -60.62 31.10 16.76
C GLY A 208 -59.26 31.49 16.18
N VAL A 209 -58.77 30.75 15.18
CA VAL A 209 -57.42 30.85 14.61
C VAL A 209 -57.47 31.41 13.18
N CYS A 210 -56.46 32.21 12.82
CA CYS A 210 -56.26 32.77 11.49
C CYS A 210 -55.47 31.80 10.59
N GLU A 211 -56.14 31.12 9.66
CA GLU A 211 -55.50 30.20 8.71
C GLU A 211 -55.01 30.95 7.45
N PRO A 212 -53.82 30.64 6.88
CA PRO A 212 -53.01 29.45 7.14
C PRO A 212 -51.91 29.61 8.22
N TYR A 213 -51.72 30.79 8.83
CA TYR A 213 -50.55 31.11 9.68
C TYR A 213 -50.72 30.84 11.19
N LEU A 214 -51.78 30.13 11.55
CA LEU A 214 -52.07 29.56 12.86
C LEU A 214 -51.96 30.48 14.10
N TYR A 215 -52.15 31.80 13.95
CA TYR A 215 -52.20 32.74 15.08
C TYR A 215 -53.63 33.06 15.53
N GLN A 216 -53.76 33.44 16.81
CA GLN A 216 -55.03 33.88 17.42
C GLN A 216 -55.11 35.42 17.47
N LEU A 217 -56.34 35.94 17.47
CA LEU A 217 -56.61 37.37 17.67
C LEU A 217 -56.54 37.71 19.18
N PRO A 218 -56.16 38.95 19.56
CA PRO A 218 -56.17 39.35 20.96
C PRO A 218 -57.59 39.36 21.55
N PRO A 219 -57.76 38.96 22.82
CA PRO A 219 -59.07 38.94 23.45
C PRO A 219 -59.64 40.36 23.67
N MET A 220 -60.97 40.47 23.58
CA MET A 220 -61.78 41.66 23.94
C MET A 220 -61.67 42.92 23.05
N GLN A 221 -61.22 42.84 21.80
CA GLN A 221 -61.26 44.00 20.86
C GLN A 221 -62.11 43.71 19.60
N PRO A 222 -63.26 44.40 19.39
CA PRO A 222 -64.22 44.04 18.33
C PRO A 222 -63.83 44.48 16.91
N ASN A 223 -62.83 45.36 16.74
CA ASN A 223 -62.42 45.92 15.44
C ASN A 223 -61.31 45.12 14.73
N HIS A 224 -60.92 43.95 15.25
CA HIS A 224 -59.72 43.23 14.81
C HIS A 224 -60.07 42.02 13.91
N THR A 225 -59.45 41.99 12.74
CA THR A 225 -59.56 40.93 11.73
C THR A 225 -58.23 40.21 11.55
N CYS A 226 -58.26 38.97 11.08
CA CYS A 226 -57.05 38.28 10.59
C CYS A 226 -56.35 39.11 9.50
N GLY A 227 -55.02 39.06 9.50
CA GLY A 227 -54.16 39.85 8.62
C GLY A 227 -53.24 39.01 7.75
N GLY A 228 -52.05 39.53 7.45
CA GLY A 228 -51.03 38.83 6.65
C GLY A 228 -50.30 37.72 7.43
N ALA A 229 -49.23 37.20 6.81
CA ALA A 229 -48.31 36.27 7.46
C ALA A 229 -47.62 36.93 8.67
N ASN A 230 -47.39 36.15 9.74
CA ASN A 230 -46.93 36.62 11.05
C ASN A 230 -45.48 36.26 11.40
N VAL A 231 -44.87 35.31 10.67
CA VAL A 231 -43.51 34.83 10.92
C VAL A 231 -42.84 34.50 9.59
N TRP A 232 -41.62 35.00 9.38
CA TRP A 232 -40.69 34.41 8.43
C TRP A 232 -39.79 33.46 9.20
N ALA A 233 -39.78 32.19 8.79
CA ALA A 233 -39.19 31.10 9.55
C ALA A 233 -38.11 30.38 8.72
N ASP A 234 -37.15 29.78 9.42
CA ASP A 234 -36.28 28.77 8.82
C ASP A 234 -37.12 27.56 8.39
N PHE A 235 -36.67 26.86 7.35
CA PHE A 235 -37.33 25.73 6.69
C PHE A 235 -37.69 24.58 7.66
N SER A 236 -37.03 24.55 8.83
CA SER A 236 -37.23 23.61 9.93
C SER A 236 -38.39 23.96 10.88
N SER A 237 -38.86 25.21 10.91
CA SER A 237 -39.62 25.77 12.06
C SER A 237 -41.05 26.21 11.75
N SER A 238 -41.33 26.73 10.54
CA SER A 238 -42.69 26.73 9.97
C SER A 238 -42.65 26.76 8.44
N SER A 239 -43.46 25.91 7.80
CA SER A 239 -43.48 25.77 6.33
C SER A 239 -44.65 26.50 5.66
N GLU A 240 -45.50 27.16 6.45
CA GLU A 240 -46.80 27.74 6.05
C GLU A 240 -46.67 28.91 5.06
N THR A 241 -45.57 29.65 5.11
CA THR A 241 -45.29 30.77 4.19
C THR A 241 -44.63 30.32 2.89
N PHE A 242 -43.98 29.16 2.85
CA PHE A 242 -43.38 28.64 1.62
C PHE A 242 -44.43 28.01 0.70
N CYS A 243 -44.22 28.09 -0.61
CA CYS A 243 -45.08 27.38 -1.55
C CYS A 243 -45.05 25.87 -1.25
N SER A 244 -46.21 25.28 -0.97
CA SER A 244 -46.28 23.90 -0.48
C SER A 244 -45.70 22.88 -1.46
N ALA A 245 -45.09 21.82 -0.92
CA ALA A 245 -44.70 20.62 -1.64
C ALA A 245 -45.74 20.18 -2.69
N GLY A 246 -45.32 19.89 -3.92
CA GLY A 246 -46.20 19.50 -5.02
C GLY A 246 -46.91 20.66 -5.74
N SER A 247 -46.60 21.91 -5.39
CA SER A 247 -47.04 23.12 -6.09
C SER A 247 -45.87 24.06 -6.37
N TYR A 248 -46.04 24.98 -7.31
CA TYR A 248 -45.11 26.08 -7.55
C TYR A 248 -45.84 27.43 -7.54
N CYS A 249 -45.15 28.47 -7.06
CA CYS A 249 -45.71 29.79 -6.83
C CYS A 249 -44.85 30.82 -7.58
N PRO A 250 -45.25 31.20 -8.81
CA PRO A 250 -44.49 32.15 -9.63
C PRO A 250 -44.63 33.59 -9.14
N THR A 251 -45.66 33.87 -8.33
CA THR A 251 -45.85 35.13 -7.60
C THR A 251 -46.20 34.81 -6.15
N THR A 252 -46.09 35.81 -5.26
CA THR A 252 -46.40 35.67 -3.82
C THR A 252 -47.88 35.45 -3.51
N THR A 253 -48.78 35.61 -4.50
CA THR A 253 -50.24 35.49 -4.34
C THR A 253 -50.87 34.39 -5.19
N THR A 254 -50.11 33.72 -6.06
CA THR A 254 -50.63 32.66 -6.95
C THR A 254 -49.91 31.34 -6.74
N LYS A 255 -50.67 30.24 -6.75
CA LYS A 255 -50.19 28.88 -6.51
C LYS A 255 -50.74 27.94 -7.58
N PHE A 256 -49.86 27.22 -8.26
CA PHE A 256 -50.22 26.25 -9.28
C PHE A 256 -49.79 24.83 -8.90
N PRO A 257 -50.64 23.80 -9.15
CA PRO A 257 -50.27 22.41 -8.94
C PRO A 257 -49.16 21.98 -9.92
N CYS A 258 -48.30 21.05 -9.49
CA CYS A 258 -47.25 20.51 -10.35
C CYS A 258 -47.83 19.50 -11.37
N SER A 259 -47.63 19.76 -12.66
CA SER A 259 -48.06 18.89 -13.75
C SER A 259 -47.28 17.57 -13.79
N SER A 260 -47.86 16.53 -14.40
CA SER A 260 -47.20 15.24 -14.57
C SER A 260 -45.88 15.36 -15.34
N GLY A 261 -44.90 14.53 -15.00
CA GLY A 261 -43.54 14.61 -15.55
C GLY A 261 -42.68 15.77 -14.99
N HIS A 262 -43.23 16.57 -14.07
CA HIS A 262 -42.50 17.59 -13.32
C HIS A 262 -42.63 17.33 -11.80
N TYR A 263 -41.69 17.87 -11.04
CA TYR A 263 -41.69 17.83 -9.58
C TYR A 263 -41.46 19.24 -9.02
N CYS A 264 -42.11 19.54 -7.90
CA CYS A 264 -42.13 20.87 -7.29
C CYS A 264 -41.81 20.74 -5.79
N ARG A 265 -40.54 20.97 -5.42
CA ARG A 265 -40.11 21.03 -4.02
C ARG A 265 -40.75 22.24 -3.32
N THR A 266 -40.90 22.17 -2.00
CA THR A 266 -41.33 23.32 -1.18
C THR A 266 -40.50 24.57 -1.52
N GLY A 267 -41.16 25.70 -1.76
CA GLY A 267 -40.49 26.94 -2.19
C GLY A 267 -40.24 27.09 -3.70
N SER A 268 -40.72 26.17 -4.56
CA SER A 268 -40.47 26.26 -6.01
C SER A 268 -41.23 27.43 -6.67
N THR A 269 -40.52 28.24 -7.46
CA THR A 269 -41.10 29.29 -8.33
C THR A 269 -41.58 28.77 -9.69
N SER A 270 -41.07 27.62 -10.12
CA SER A 270 -41.42 26.97 -11.40
C SER A 270 -41.35 25.44 -11.29
N ALA A 271 -42.14 24.75 -12.10
CA ALA A 271 -42.14 23.29 -12.16
C ALA A 271 -40.85 22.75 -12.80
N LYS A 272 -40.12 21.87 -12.10
CA LYS A 272 -38.86 21.29 -12.61
C LYS A 272 -39.13 19.96 -13.31
N ARG A 273 -38.63 19.80 -14.54
CA ARG A 273 -38.81 18.56 -15.32
C ARG A 273 -38.05 17.40 -14.68
N CYS A 274 -38.66 16.21 -14.69
CA CYS A 274 -38.04 15.02 -14.13
C CYS A 274 -36.98 14.41 -15.06
N PHE A 275 -36.04 13.67 -14.46
CA PHE A 275 -34.96 13.02 -15.19
C PHE A 275 -35.49 11.90 -16.11
N LYS A 276 -34.80 11.62 -17.21
CA LYS A 276 -35.30 10.73 -18.30
C LYS A 276 -35.66 9.29 -17.87
N LEU A 277 -35.23 8.86 -16.69
CA LEU A 277 -35.43 7.51 -16.12
C LEU A 277 -36.16 7.52 -14.75
N SER A 278 -36.67 8.67 -14.31
CA SER A 278 -37.44 8.81 -13.06
C SER A 278 -38.91 9.12 -13.35
N SER A 279 -39.83 8.51 -12.61
CA SER A 279 -41.26 8.84 -12.71
C SER A 279 -41.65 9.95 -11.73
N CYS A 280 -42.57 10.81 -12.17
CA CYS A 280 -43.14 11.90 -11.40
C CYS A 280 -44.63 12.01 -11.68
N ASN A 281 -45.43 11.70 -10.67
CA ASN A 281 -46.88 11.84 -10.71
C ASN A 281 -47.26 13.32 -10.54
N SER A 282 -48.50 13.68 -10.84
CA SER A 282 -49.02 15.02 -10.52
C SER A 282 -48.89 15.32 -9.03
N ASN A 283 -48.69 16.60 -8.70
CA ASN A 283 -48.53 17.10 -7.32
C ASN A 283 -47.39 16.44 -6.51
N THR A 284 -46.33 15.94 -7.16
CA THR A 284 -45.16 15.37 -6.46
C THR A 284 -44.07 16.40 -6.15
N ALA A 285 -43.44 16.27 -4.98
CA ALA A 285 -42.36 17.14 -4.53
C ALA A 285 -40.95 16.56 -4.74
N THR A 286 -40.86 15.25 -4.96
CA THR A 286 -39.63 14.50 -5.17
C THR A 286 -39.78 13.58 -6.38
N GLN A 287 -38.65 13.21 -6.98
CA GLN A 287 -38.62 12.25 -8.09
C GLN A 287 -38.64 10.82 -7.52
N ASN A 288 -39.35 9.88 -8.16
CA ASN A 288 -39.20 8.47 -7.83
C ASN A 288 -37.95 7.91 -8.51
N MET A 289 -36.93 7.61 -7.70
CA MET A 289 -35.63 7.10 -8.15
C MET A 289 -35.45 5.58 -7.93
N HIS A 290 -36.45 4.86 -7.40
CA HIS A 290 -36.30 3.45 -7.03
C HIS A 290 -35.90 2.56 -8.22
N ALA A 291 -36.46 2.80 -9.41
CA ALA A 291 -36.08 2.06 -10.62
C ALA A 291 -34.60 2.23 -11.00
N TYR A 292 -34.06 3.45 -10.88
CA TYR A 292 -32.64 3.72 -11.14
C TYR A 292 -31.73 3.06 -10.09
N GLY A 293 -32.12 3.12 -8.82
CA GLY A 293 -31.41 2.44 -7.73
C GLY A 293 -31.32 0.93 -7.93
N VAL A 294 -32.45 0.27 -8.26
CA VAL A 294 -32.50 -1.16 -8.55
C VAL A 294 -31.64 -1.52 -9.77
N MET A 295 -31.69 -0.73 -10.85
CA MET A 295 -30.84 -0.95 -12.04
C MET A 295 -29.34 -0.83 -11.72
N LEU A 296 -28.94 0.15 -10.92
CA LEU A 296 -27.55 0.33 -10.50
C LEU A 296 -27.08 -0.84 -9.60
N ILE A 297 -27.91 -1.25 -8.64
CA ILE A 297 -27.67 -2.39 -7.75
C ILE A 297 -27.52 -3.69 -8.55
N ALA A 298 -28.38 -3.93 -9.56
CA ALA A 298 -28.29 -5.09 -10.43
C ALA A 298 -27.02 -5.08 -11.30
N ALA A 299 -26.64 -3.92 -11.86
CA ALA A 299 -25.42 -3.77 -12.65
C ALA A 299 -24.14 -3.99 -11.81
N LEU A 300 -24.09 -3.46 -10.58
CA LEU A 300 -22.96 -3.67 -9.67
C LEU A 300 -22.88 -5.10 -9.15
N SER A 301 -24.02 -5.71 -8.81
CA SER A 301 -24.07 -7.11 -8.35
C SER A 301 -23.66 -8.10 -9.43
N THR A 302 -24.12 -7.91 -10.68
CA THR A 302 -23.69 -8.74 -11.82
C THR A 302 -22.20 -8.58 -12.11
N LEU A 303 -21.65 -7.36 -12.05
CA LEU A 303 -20.21 -7.12 -12.17
C LEU A 303 -19.40 -7.83 -11.07
N LEU A 304 -19.83 -7.74 -9.81
CA LEU A 304 -19.17 -8.42 -8.68
C LEU A 304 -19.21 -9.95 -8.82
N LEU A 305 -20.33 -10.53 -9.27
CA LEU A 305 -20.46 -11.97 -9.54
C LEU A 305 -19.55 -12.44 -10.69
N ILE A 306 -19.38 -11.61 -11.74
CA ILE A 306 -18.42 -11.88 -12.82
C ILE A 306 -16.99 -11.88 -12.28
N ILE A 307 -16.61 -10.88 -11.45
CA ILE A 307 -15.28 -10.80 -10.84
C ILE A 307 -15.03 -12.01 -9.92
N TYR A 308 -16.01 -12.40 -9.11
CA TYR A 308 -15.95 -13.53 -8.19
C TYR A 308 -15.70 -14.85 -8.95
N ASN A 309 -16.42 -15.11 -10.04
CA ASN A 309 -16.30 -16.35 -10.80
C ASN A 309 -15.08 -16.39 -11.74
N CYS A 310 -14.72 -15.27 -12.37
CA CYS A 310 -13.69 -15.25 -13.41
C CYS A 310 -12.25 -15.05 -12.86
N SER A 311 -12.07 -14.46 -11.67
CA SER A 311 -10.74 -14.12 -11.13
C SER A 311 -9.81 -15.34 -10.98
N ASP A 312 -10.27 -16.39 -10.28
CA ASP A 312 -9.49 -17.63 -10.10
C ASP A 312 -9.27 -18.40 -11.41
N GLN A 313 -10.27 -18.44 -12.31
CA GLN A 313 -10.12 -19.12 -13.60
C GLN A 313 -9.05 -18.46 -14.49
N VAL A 314 -8.98 -17.12 -14.53
CA VAL A 314 -7.99 -16.40 -15.35
C VAL A 314 -6.57 -16.57 -14.80
N LEU A 315 -6.39 -16.55 -13.48
CA LEU A 315 -5.07 -16.77 -12.86
C LEU A 315 -4.58 -18.21 -13.09
N THR A 316 -5.40 -19.21 -12.73
CA THR A 316 -5.04 -20.63 -12.83
C THR A 316 -4.76 -21.08 -14.27
N THR A 317 -5.57 -20.63 -15.25
CA THR A 317 -5.33 -20.96 -16.67
C THR A 317 -4.02 -20.38 -17.20
N ARG A 318 -3.66 -19.15 -16.79
CA ARG A 318 -2.41 -18.51 -17.19
C ARG A 318 -1.20 -19.23 -16.58
N GLU A 319 -1.26 -19.59 -15.30
CA GLU A 319 -0.21 -20.36 -14.62
C GLU A 319 -0.03 -21.75 -15.27
N ARG A 320 -1.12 -22.47 -15.57
CA ARG A 320 -1.07 -23.77 -16.27
C ARG A 320 -0.40 -23.71 -17.64
N ARG A 321 -0.64 -22.64 -18.44
CA ARG A 321 0.01 -22.45 -19.74
C ARG A 321 1.52 -22.23 -19.60
N VAL A 322 1.95 -21.47 -18.59
CA VAL A 322 3.37 -21.21 -18.32
C VAL A 322 4.06 -22.49 -17.83
N ALA A 323 3.45 -23.24 -16.90
CA ALA A 323 3.98 -24.52 -16.43
C ALA A 323 4.21 -25.53 -17.58
N LYS A 324 3.22 -25.74 -18.45
CA LYS A 324 3.35 -26.63 -19.63
C LYS A 324 4.51 -26.25 -20.56
N SER A 325 4.71 -24.96 -20.84
CA SER A 325 5.82 -24.52 -21.70
C SER A 325 7.20 -24.69 -21.05
N ARG A 326 7.27 -24.59 -19.72
CA ARG A 326 8.49 -24.79 -18.93
C ARG A 326 8.85 -26.26 -18.80
N GLU A 327 7.89 -27.13 -18.53
CA GLU A 327 8.09 -28.58 -18.53
C GLU A 327 8.59 -29.11 -19.88
N SER A 328 8.04 -28.62 -21.00
CA SER A 328 8.51 -29.04 -22.32
C SER A 328 9.95 -28.61 -22.59
N ALA A 329 10.35 -27.42 -22.13
CA ALA A 329 11.73 -26.94 -22.18
C ALA A 329 12.67 -27.79 -21.30
N ALA A 330 12.29 -28.10 -20.06
CA ALA A 330 13.07 -28.93 -19.14
C ALA A 330 13.24 -30.37 -19.67
N ARG A 331 12.17 -30.98 -20.19
CA ARG A 331 12.22 -32.30 -20.85
C ARG A 331 13.13 -32.28 -22.09
N SER A 332 13.08 -31.19 -22.88
CA SER A 332 13.99 -31.00 -24.02
C SER A 332 15.45 -30.94 -23.59
N ALA A 333 15.77 -30.14 -22.57
CA ALA A 333 17.13 -29.97 -22.05
C ALA A 333 17.71 -31.28 -21.49
N ARG A 334 16.91 -32.03 -20.71
CA ARG A 334 17.30 -33.36 -20.20
C ARG A 334 17.55 -34.37 -21.33
N LYS A 335 16.71 -34.39 -22.37
CA LYS A 335 16.94 -35.23 -23.55
C LYS A 335 18.26 -34.89 -24.25
N THR A 336 18.57 -33.61 -24.44
CA THR A 336 19.85 -33.19 -25.05
C THR A 336 21.06 -33.50 -24.16
N ALA A 337 20.96 -33.33 -22.84
CA ALA A 337 22.04 -33.66 -21.90
C ALA A 337 22.32 -35.18 -21.89
N ASN A 338 21.26 -36.00 -21.80
CA ASN A 338 21.39 -37.46 -21.84
C ASN A 338 21.96 -37.96 -23.19
N ALA A 339 21.58 -37.35 -24.30
CA ALA A 339 22.15 -37.65 -25.62
C ALA A 339 23.65 -37.30 -25.68
N HIS A 340 24.05 -36.15 -25.13
CA HIS A 340 25.44 -35.73 -25.08
C HIS A 340 26.29 -36.62 -24.15
N GLN A 341 25.77 -37.06 -23.00
CA GLN A 341 26.42 -38.04 -22.14
C GLN A 341 26.61 -39.40 -22.84
N ARG A 342 25.59 -39.92 -23.52
CA ARG A 342 25.68 -41.16 -24.32
C ARG A 342 26.74 -41.04 -25.41
N TRP A 343 26.80 -39.90 -26.10
CA TRP A 343 27.83 -39.62 -27.11
C TRP A 343 29.23 -39.56 -26.50
N LYS A 344 29.41 -38.91 -25.33
CA LYS A 344 30.69 -38.86 -24.61
C LYS A 344 31.17 -40.25 -24.23
N VAL A 345 30.29 -41.09 -23.66
CA VAL A 345 30.61 -42.49 -23.32
C VAL A 345 30.98 -43.30 -24.56
N ALA A 346 30.26 -43.15 -25.68
CA ALA A 346 30.60 -43.82 -26.94
C ALA A 346 31.95 -43.36 -27.50
N LYS A 347 32.24 -42.05 -27.45
CA LYS A 347 33.53 -41.47 -27.88
C LYS A 347 34.70 -41.96 -27.01
N ASP A 348 34.51 -42.02 -25.69
CA ASP A 348 35.53 -42.52 -24.76
C ASP A 348 35.74 -44.04 -24.90
N ALA A 349 34.68 -44.81 -25.18
CA ALA A 349 34.77 -46.23 -25.50
C ALA A 349 35.53 -46.46 -26.82
N ALA A 350 35.22 -45.69 -27.87
CA ALA A 350 35.95 -45.74 -29.14
C ALA A 350 37.42 -45.35 -28.98
N LYS A 351 37.72 -44.32 -28.19
CA LYS A 351 39.10 -43.91 -27.88
C LYS A 351 39.87 -45.00 -27.11
N LYS A 352 39.23 -45.63 -26.11
CA LYS A 352 39.80 -46.78 -25.38
C LYS A 352 40.05 -47.97 -26.31
N GLY A 353 39.11 -48.26 -27.22
CA GLY A 353 39.25 -49.29 -28.26
C GLY A 353 40.43 -49.01 -29.18
N ALA A 354 40.59 -47.77 -29.67
CA ALA A 354 41.72 -47.36 -30.50
C ALA A 354 43.06 -47.48 -29.76
N THR A 355 43.16 -47.05 -28.49
CA THR A 355 44.37 -47.23 -27.67
C THR A 355 44.63 -48.70 -27.33
N GLY A 356 43.58 -49.52 -27.20
CA GLY A 356 43.66 -50.96 -27.00
C GLY A 356 44.19 -51.67 -28.25
N LEU A 357 43.74 -51.28 -29.44
CA LEU A 357 44.30 -51.74 -30.71
C LEU A 357 45.76 -51.30 -30.86
N GLN A 358 46.09 -50.05 -30.52
CA GLN A 358 47.47 -49.54 -30.57
C GLN A 358 48.38 -50.29 -29.57
N ALA A 359 47.87 -50.68 -28.39
CA ALA A 359 48.57 -51.51 -27.42
C ALA A 359 48.66 -52.99 -27.83
N GLN A 360 47.69 -53.54 -28.56
CA GLN A 360 47.80 -54.86 -29.18
C GLN A 360 48.79 -54.86 -30.35
N LEU A 361 48.82 -53.80 -31.15
CA LEU A 361 49.79 -53.62 -32.24
C LEU A 361 51.21 -53.46 -31.67
N SER A 362 51.42 -52.68 -30.61
CA SER A 362 52.74 -52.57 -29.97
C SER A 362 53.18 -53.87 -29.28
N ARG A 363 52.25 -54.64 -28.68
CA ARG A 363 52.56 -55.98 -28.15
C ARG A 363 52.85 -57.01 -29.24
N LYS A 364 52.29 -56.88 -30.45
CA LYS A 364 52.60 -57.77 -31.59
C LYS A 364 53.98 -57.55 -32.22
N PHE A 365 54.71 -56.49 -31.85
CA PHE A 365 56.09 -56.24 -32.29
C PHE A 365 57.19 -56.58 -31.27
N SER A 366 56.84 -57.11 -30.09
CA SER A 366 57.82 -57.64 -29.13
C SER A 366 57.63 -59.13 -28.92
N ARG A 367 58.35 -59.94 -29.70
CA ARG A 367 58.33 -61.40 -29.61
C ARG A 367 59.66 -61.89 -29.02
N LYS A 368 59.66 -62.27 -27.75
CA LYS A 368 60.72 -63.11 -27.17
C LYS A 368 60.12 -64.18 -26.23
N LYS A 369 59.88 -65.34 -26.85
CA LYS A 369 60.08 -66.71 -26.35
C LYS A 369 59.40 -67.18 -25.04
N ASP A 370 58.42 -68.08 -25.22
CA ASP A 370 58.02 -69.28 -24.43
C ASP A 370 57.65 -69.10 -22.91
N GLU A 371 56.88 -69.93 -22.19
CA GLU A 371 56.14 -71.20 -22.46
C GLU A 371 55.01 -71.46 -21.39
N GLU A 372 54.38 -72.65 -21.44
CA GLU A 372 53.57 -73.36 -20.40
C GLU A 372 52.09 -73.03 -20.01
N ASN A 373 51.20 -73.96 -20.41
CA ASN A 373 50.23 -74.77 -19.62
C ASN A 373 49.13 -74.17 -18.70
N LEU A 374 47.92 -74.10 -19.28
CA LEU A 374 46.70 -74.92 -18.99
C LEU A 374 46.27 -75.35 -17.54
N GLU A 375 45.02 -74.99 -17.21
CA GLU A 375 44.01 -75.66 -16.33
C GLU A 375 44.19 -75.93 -14.81
N LYS A 376 43.32 -75.30 -13.99
CA LYS A 376 42.16 -75.88 -13.25
C LYS A 376 41.51 -74.78 -12.37
N VAL A 377 40.19 -74.51 -12.31
CA VAL A 377 38.95 -75.31 -12.12
C VAL A 377 38.51 -75.41 -10.64
N LYS A 378 37.21 -75.18 -10.41
CA LYS A 378 36.36 -75.40 -9.21
C LYS A 378 36.46 -74.37 -8.04
N ILE A 379 35.42 -74.06 -7.23
CA ILE A 379 33.91 -74.10 -7.24
C ILE A 379 33.43 -74.17 -5.76
N LEU A 380 32.16 -73.80 -5.48
CA LEU A 380 31.38 -74.02 -4.23
C LEU A 380 31.80 -73.16 -3.01
N ASN A 381 30.92 -72.73 -2.08
CA ASN A 381 29.45 -72.51 -2.00
C ASN A 381 29.21 -71.50 -0.82
N GLN A 382 28.04 -70.97 -0.43
CA GLN A 382 26.72 -71.58 -0.23
C GLN A 382 25.62 -70.48 -0.01
N GLU A 383 24.42 -70.66 -0.62
CA GLU A 383 23.01 -70.63 -0.10
C GLU A 383 22.66 -69.83 1.19
N THR A 384 21.45 -69.32 1.51
CA THR A 384 20.04 -69.18 0.98
C THR A 384 19.27 -68.22 1.94
N SER A 385 18.01 -67.74 1.81
CA SER A 385 16.98 -67.55 0.75
C SER A 385 15.90 -66.55 1.27
N GLU A 386 14.86 -66.26 0.46
CA GLU A 386 13.45 -65.93 0.85
C GLU A 386 13.10 -64.59 1.55
N THR A 387 11.98 -63.88 1.26
CA THR A 387 10.71 -64.19 0.55
C THR A 387 10.10 -62.98 -0.23
N ASP A 388 9.37 -63.27 -1.34
CA ASP A 388 8.02 -62.81 -1.78
C ASP A 388 7.57 -61.32 -1.91
N VAL A 389 6.55 -60.91 -2.71
CA VAL A 389 6.04 -61.26 -4.09
C VAL A 389 4.94 -60.24 -4.54
N GLU A 390 4.42 -60.33 -5.78
CA GLU A 390 3.27 -59.59 -6.41
C GLU A 390 3.49 -58.15 -6.99
N LEU A 391 2.88 -57.70 -8.11
CA LEU A 391 2.12 -58.34 -9.22
C LEU A 391 2.11 -57.41 -10.47
N LEU A 392 1.95 -57.97 -11.68
CA LEU A 392 1.66 -57.26 -12.94
C LEU A 392 0.64 -58.07 -13.79
N PRO A 393 -0.36 -57.44 -14.44
CA PRO A 393 -1.30 -58.18 -15.30
C PRO A 393 -0.92 -58.19 -16.80
N HIS A 394 -0.74 -59.43 -17.30
CA HIS A 394 -1.15 -59.99 -18.60
C HIS A 394 -1.37 -59.13 -19.86
N SER A 395 -0.82 -59.61 -20.99
CA SER A 395 -1.61 -60.43 -21.95
C SER A 395 -0.71 -61.26 -22.89
N GLN A 396 -1.23 -62.39 -23.39
CA GLN A 396 -0.49 -63.48 -24.08
C GLN A 396 -0.38 -63.32 -25.62
N PRO A 397 0.50 -64.11 -26.29
CA PRO A 397 0.62 -64.17 -27.75
C PRO A 397 -0.19 -65.31 -28.39
N SER A 398 -0.49 -65.22 -29.70
CA SER A 398 -1.00 -66.35 -30.50
C SER A 398 -0.64 -66.31 -32.00
N ASN A 399 0.26 -67.24 -32.36
CA ASN A 399 0.31 -68.10 -33.57
C ASN A 399 0.10 -67.60 -35.02
N MET A 400 1.18 -67.83 -35.78
CA MET A 400 1.28 -68.63 -37.03
C MET A 400 0.66 -68.18 -38.37
N VAL A 401 1.57 -67.96 -39.33
CA VAL A 401 1.62 -68.50 -40.71
C VAL A 401 0.40 -68.34 -41.63
N ALA A 402 0.56 -67.46 -42.64
CA ALA A 402 0.03 -67.68 -44.00
C ALA A 402 0.99 -67.02 -45.03
N SER A 403 0.94 -67.49 -46.28
CA SER A 403 2.00 -67.31 -47.28
C SER A 403 1.76 -66.22 -48.33
N SER A 404 2.86 -65.67 -48.84
CA SER A 404 3.10 -65.24 -50.24
C SER A 404 2.08 -64.33 -50.97
N SER A 405 2.52 -63.12 -51.33
CA SER A 405 2.47 -62.64 -52.73
C SER A 405 3.30 -61.36 -52.96
N ALA A 406 3.68 -61.13 -54.21
CA ALA A 406 4.75 -60.26 -54.70
C ALA A 406 4.62 -58.73 -54.43
N VAL A 407 5.74 -58.13 -53.99
CA VAL A 407 6.57 -57.14 -54.75
C VAL A 407 5.81 -56.37 -55.86
N PRO A 408 5.77 -55.01 -55.85
CA PRO A 408 6.99 -54.30 -56.28
C PRO A 408 7.34 -52.90 -55.69
N THR A 409 8.63 -52.59 -55.94
CA THR A 409 9.26 -51.27 -56.17
C THR A 409 9.62 -50.31 -55.03
N GLU A 410 10.91 -49.95 -55.08
CA GLU A 410 11.59 -48.92 -54.32
C GLU A 410 11.08 -47.49 -54.58
N LYS A 411 11.28 -46.61 -53.59
CA LYS A 411 11.98 -45.32 -53.79
C LYS A 411 12.49 -44.79 -52.46
N GLY A 412 13.81 -44.69 -52.32
CA GLY A 412 14.46 -44.35 -51.05
C GLY A 412 14.47 -42.86 -50.69
N LYS A 413 14.79 -42.56 -49.42
CA LYS A 413 15.30 -41.27 -48.95
C LYS A 413 16.43 -41.49 -47.95
N THR A 414 17.57 -40.85 -48.19
CA THR A 414 18.80 -40.96 -47.41
C THR A 414 18.81 -40.03 -46.17
N PRO A 415 19.55 -40.36 -45.10
CA PRO A 415 19.58 -39.59 -43.86
C PRO A 415 20.60 -38.43 -43.89
N SER A 416 20.42 -37.44 -44.76
CA SER A 416 21.33 -36.28 -44.85
C SER A 416 21.21 -35.28 -43.68
N GLY A 417 20.07 -35.27 -42.96
CA GLY A 417 19.77 -34.26 -41.95
C GLY A 417 20.60 -34.33 -40.65
N LEU A 418 21.15 -35.49 -40.30
CA LEU A 418 21.93 -35.63 -39.06
C LEU A 418 23.33 -35.01 -39.21
N MET A 419 23.97 -35.23 -40.36
CA MET A 419 25.35 -34.84 -40.63
C MET A 419 25.50 -33.32 -40.81
N HIS A 420 24.49 -32.66 -41.41
CA HIS A 420 24.44 -31.20 -41.50
C HIS A 420 24.29 -30.51 -40.13
N MET A 421 23.59 -31.14 -39.18
CA MET A 421 23.41 -30.59 -37.82
C MET A 421 24.64 -30.79 -36.93
N MET A 422 25.56 -31.69 -37.32
CA MET A 422 26.84 -31.90 -36.63
C MET A 422 27.89 -30.86 -37.06
N HIS A 423 27.93 -30.48 -38.34
CA HIS A 423 28.94 -29.55 -38.88
C HIS A 423 28.82 -28.10 -38.37
N GLU A 424 27.64 -27.63 -37.96
CA GLU A 424 27.46 -26.25 -37.44
C GLU A 424 28.00 -26.04 -36.01
N ILE A 425 28.40 -27.12 -35.30
CA ILE A 425 28.83 -27.05 -33.89
C ILE A 425 30.36 -27.25 -33.74
N GLU A 426 31.05 -27.71 -34.79
CA GLU A 426 32.47 -28.11 -34.71
C GLU A 426 33.47 -26.99 -35.11
N ASN A 427 32.98 -25.81 -35.52
CA ASN A 427 33.79 -24.66 -35.92
C ASN A 427 33.91 -23.58 -34.84
N ASP A 428 34.68 -23.84 -33.77
CA ASP A 428 35.67 -22.86 -33.28
C ASP A 428 36.69 -23.52 -32.30
N PRO A 429 37.95 -23.73 -32.70
CA PRO A 429 39.00 -24.25 -31.81
C PRO A 429 39.86 -23.14 -31.18
N HIS A 430 40.45 -23.43 -30.02
CA HIS A 430 41.35 -22.56 -29.26
C HIS A 430 42.42 -21.83 -30.12
N VAL A 431 42.39 -20.50 -30.16
CA VAL A 431 43.49 -19.68 -30.69
C VAL A 431 44.50 -19.39 -29.59
N ASN A 432 45.69 -19.97 -29.73
CA ASN A 432 46.85 -19.73 -28.87
C ASN A 432 47.66 -18.56 -29.47
N TYR A 433 47.81 -17.44 -28.75
CA TYR A 433 48.59 -16.29 -29.23
C TYR A 433 50.03 -16.34 -28.71
N ASN A 434 50.99 -16.41 -29.63
CA ASN A 434 52.41 -16.15 -29.39
C ASN A 434 52.75 -14.77 -30.01
N PRO A 435 53.38 -13.82 -29.30
CA PRO A 435 53.58 -12.48 -29.83
C PRO A 435 54.85 -12.41 -30.68
N ASN A 436 54.74 -11.97 -31.94
CA ASN A 436 55.76 -11.13 -32.60
C ASN A 436 55.33 -10.60 -33.98
N THR A 437 55.91 -9.44 -34.34
CA THR A 437 55.98 -8.82 -35.69
C THR A 437 54.67 -8.46 -36.40
N GLY A 438 54.34 -7.16 -36.38
CA GLY A 438 53.13 -6.62 -36.98
C GLY A 438 53.16 -6.31 -38.48
N LYS A 439 51.96 -6.06 -39.01
CA LYS A 439 51.59 -4.93 -39.88
C LYS A 439 50.06 -4.83 -39.95
N GLU A 440 49.56 -3.63 -40.28
CA GLU A 440 48.13 -3.31 -40.24
C GLU A 440 47.31 -4.04 -41.32
N THR A 441 46.09 -4.48 -40.99
CA THR A 441 44.94 -4.35 -41.93
C THR A 441 43.57 -4.52 -41.24
N ARG A 442 42.62 -3.70 -41.71
CA ARG A 442 41.23 -3.49 -41.25
C ARG A 442 40.45 -4.74 -40.76
N HIS A 443 39.89 -4.68 -39.55
CA HIS A 443 38.88 -5.62 -39.07
C HIS A 443 37.57 -5.58 -39.87
N LYS A 444 37.08 -6.75 -40.31
CA LYS A 444 35.65 -7.00 -40.57
C LYS A 444 35.00 -7.62 -39.32
N SER A 445 33.78 -7.23 -39.01
CA SER A 445 33.06 -7.62 -37.79
C SER A 445 32.43 -9.02 -37.87
N ALA A 446 32.66 -9.86 -36.86
CA ALA A 446 31.95 -11.12 -36.68
C ALA A 446 30.48 -10.90 -36.23
N THR A 447 29.61 -11.83 -36.61
CA THR A 447 28.14 -11.76 -36.39
C THR A 447 27.73 -12.07 -34.95
N LYS A 448 26.87 -11.23 -34.36
CA LYS A 448 26.26 -11.46 -33.04
C LYS A 448 25.27 -12.64 -33.06
N GLU A 449 25.39 -13.57 -32.12
CA GLU A 449 24.33 -14.54 -31.83
C GLU A 449 23.01 -13.85 -31.45
N LYS A 450 21.88 -14.37 -31.94
CA LYS A 450 20.55 -13.82 -31.67
C LYS A 450 20.07 -14.24 -30.27
N GLN A 451 19.93 -13.27 -29.36
CA GLN A 451 19.37 -13.51 -28.02
C GLN A 451 17.96 -14.14 -28.08
N PRO A 452 17.61 -15.07 -27.17
CA PRO A 452 16.32 -15.75 -27.17
C PRO A 452 15.17 -14.80 -26.81
N GLN A 453 14.25 -14.57 -27.75
CA GLN A 453 13.18 -13.57 -27.60
C GLN A 453 11.90 -14.15 -26.99
N THR A 454 11.55 -15.40 -27.27
CA THR A 454 10.33 -16.03 -26.76
C THR A 454 10.54 -16.67 -25.38
N ASN A 455 9.48 -16.72 -24.56
CA ASN A 455 9.54 -17.38 -23.24
C ASN A 455 10.01 -18.85 -23.34
N THR A 456 9.56 -19.59 -24.36
CA THR A 456 9.96 -20.99 -24.58
C THR A 456 11.45 -21.13 -24.90
N GLN A 457 12.02 -20.23 -25.72
CA GLN A 457 13.47 -20.21 -25.98
C GLN A 457 14.26 -19.85 -24.71
N ILE A 458 13.77 -18.89 -23.93
CA ILE A 458 14.38 -18.48 -22.65
C ILE A 458 14.46 -19.67 -21.68
N PHE A 459 13.38 -20.44 -21.51
CA PHE A 459 13.41 -21.62 -20.64
C PHE A 459 14.30 -22.75 -21.19
N LYS A 460 14.33 -22.95 -22.51
CA LYS A 460 15.28 -23.92 -23.12
C LYS A 460 16.73 -23.54 -22.84
N TYR A 461 17.09 -22.26 -22.98
CA TYR A 461 18.41 -21.74 -22.65
C TYR A 461 18.75 -21.97 -21.16
N ALA A 462 17.85 -21.56 -20.24
CA ALA A 462 18.09 -21.68 -18.80
C ALA A 462 18.28 -23.15 -18.36
N TYR A 463 17.40 -24.07 -18.78
CA TYR A 463 17.56 -25.48 -18.44
C TYR A 463 18.76 -26.14 -19.11
N ALA A 464 19.12 -25.75 -20.35
CA ALA A 464 20.35 -26.24 -20.98
C ALA A 464 21.61 -25.82 -20.21
N GLN A 465 21.66 -24.59 -19.70
CA GLN A 465 22.78 -24.10 -18.90
C GLN A 465 22.83 -24.77 -17.52
N LEU A 466 21.70 -25.01 -16.86
CA LEU A 466 21.64 -25.73 -15.58
C LEU A 466 22.14 -27.18 -15.70
N GLU A 467 21.78 -27.90 -16.77
CA GLU A 467 22.29 -29.26 -16.98
C GLU A 467 23.79 -29.28 -17.32
N LYS A 468 24.35 -28.23 -17.96
CA LYS A 468 25.81 -28.05 -18.10
C LYS A 468 26.49 -27.83 -16.74
N GLU A 469 25.94 -26.94 -15.90
CA GLU A 469 26.46 -26.68 -14.55
C GLU A 469 26.45 -27.95 -13.69
N LYS A 470 25.39 -28.76 -13.77
CA LYS A 470 25.32 -30.07 -13.09
C LYS A 470 26.38 -31.05 -13.61
N ALA A 471 26.58 -31.14 -14.92
CA ALA A 471 27.58 -32.02 -15.51
C ALA A 471 29.01 -31.64 -15.05
N GLN A 472 29.34 -30.34 -15.07
CA GLN A 472 30.62 -29.84 -14.55
C GLN A 472 30.81 -30.17 -13.06
N GLN A 473 29.78 -30.01 -12.24
CA GLN A 473 29.85 -30.39 -10.82
C GLN A 473 30.07 -31.89 -10.59
N GLN A 474 29.50 -32.75 -11.44
CA GLN A 474 29.67 -34.20 -11.35
C GLN A 474 31.06 -34.63 -11.82
N GLU A 475 31.64 -33.94 -12.81
CA GLU A 475 33.05 -34.11 -13.20
C GLU A 475 33.99 -33.64 -12.08
N ASN A 476 33.73 -32.48 -11.45
CA ASN A 476 34.56 -31.93 -10.37
C ASN A 476 34.65 -32.82 -9.13
N LYS A 477 33.61 -33.62 -8.83
CA LYS A 477 33.67 -34.64 -7.77
C LYS A 477 34.62 -35.80 -8.07
N ASN A 478 34.93 -36.03 -9.35
CA ASN A 478 35.72 -37.15 -9.83
C ASN A 478 37.16 -36.73 -10.26
N LEU A 479 37.52 -35.45 -10.12
CA LEU A 479 38.86 -34.96 -10.47
C LEU A 479 39.87 -35.19 -9.33
N THR A 480 41.02 -35.75 -9.67
CA THR A 480 42.21 -35.73 -8.82
C THR A 480 42.84 -34.33 -8.75
N PHE A 481 43.70 -34.10 -7.76
CA PHE A 481 44.36 -32.83 -7.44
C PHE A 481 44.92 -32.05 -8.66
N SER A 482 45.50 -32.76 -9.64
CA SER A 482 46.03 -32.18 -10.89
C SER A 482 44.94 -31.58 -11.80
N GLY A 483 43.73 -32.17 -11.83
CA GLY A 483 42.58 -31.64 -12.58
C GLY A 483 42.00 -30.37 -11.96
N VAL A 484 42.00 -30.29 -10.62
CA VAL A 484 41.57 -29.10 -9.88
C VAL A 484 42.50 -27.90 -10.17
N LEU A 485 43.81 -28.15 -10.26
CA LEU A 485 44.79 -27.11 -10.57
C LEU A 485 44.55 -26.49 -11.96
N LYS A 486 44.17 -27.30 -12.96
CA LYS A 486 43.81 -26.82 -14.32
C LYS A 486 42.49 -26.02 -14.38
N MET A 487 41.56 -26.26 -13.45
CA MET A 487 40.38 -25.38 -13.31
C MET A 487 40.72 -24.06 -12.64
N ALA A 488 41.62 -24.06 -11.64
CA ALA A 488 42.05 -22.83 -10.98
C ALA A 488 42.73 -21.85 -11.96
N THR A 489 43.56 -22.36 -12.89
CA THR A 489 44.20 -21.53 -13.94
C THR A 489 43.26 -21.05 -15.03
N ASN A 490 42.12 -21.74 -15.25
CA ASN A 490 41.10 -21.38 -16.24
C ASN A 490 39.90 -20.65 -15.60
N THR A 491 40.13 -19.89 -14.52
CA THR A 491 39.09 -19.06 -13.90
C THR A 491 38.71 -17.91 -14.83
N GLU A 492 37.61 -18.09 -15.58
CA GLU A 492 36.81 -16.98 -16.06
C GLU A 492 36.56 -16.03 -14.88
N LYS A 493 36.99 -14.77 -15.02
CA LYS A 493 37.04 -13.78 -13.92
C LYS A 493 35.75 -13.81 -13.11
N SER A 494 35.84 -14.11 -11.81
CA SER A 494 34.68 -14.13 -10.92
C SER A 494 33.90 -12.82 -11.06
N LYS A 495 32.62 -12.92 -11.41
CA LYS A 495 31.72 -11.77 -11.61
C LYS A 495 31.36 -11.08 -10.29
N ARG A 496 31.62 -11.72 -9.14
CA ARG A 496 31.25 -11.23 -7.80
C ARG A 496 32.50 -10.69 -7.08
N PRO A 497 32.46 -9.48 -6.50
CA PRO A 497 33.55 -8.99 -5.67
C PRO A 497 33.61 -9.79 -4.37
N PHE A 498 34.81 -10.12 -3.89
CA PHE A 498 34.98 -10.79 -2.61
C PHE A 498 34.82 -9.81 -1.44
N ILE A 499 34.22 -10.28 -0.34
CA ILE A 499 34.03 -9.52 0.90
C ILE A 499 34.63 -10.33 2.05
N GLU A 500 35.76 -9.88 2.58
CA GLU A 500 36.26 -10.23 3.91
C GLU A 500 35.71 -9.22 4.93
N ILE A 501 35.20 -9.71 6.06
CA ILE A 501 34.90 -8.86 7.23
C ILE A 501 35.91 -9.20 8.30
N SER A 502 36.61 -8.19 8.82
CA SER A 502 37.37 -8.31 10.06
C SER A 502 36.79 -7.36 11.10
N PHE A 503 36.79 -7.78 12.36
CA PHE A 503 36.27 -7.02 13.49
C PHE A 503 37.34 -7.01 14.58
N ARG A 504 37.55 -5.85 15.21
CA ARG A 504 38.56 -5.64 16.25
C ARG A 504 37.92 -4.93 17.43
N ASP A 505 38.10 -5.52 18.61
CA ASP A 505 37.66 -5.05 19.92
C ASP A 505 36.17 -4.68 19.93
N LEU A 506 35.37 -5.44 19.17
CA LEU A 506 33.96 -5.18 18.96
C LEU A 506 33.20 -5.40 20.27
N THR A 507 32.64 -4.32 20.79
CA THR A 507 31.86 -4.31 22.04
C THR A 507 30.50 -3.68 21.75
N LEU A 508 29.43 -4.31 22.25
CA LEU A 508 28.05 -3.85 22.10
C LEU A 508 27.45 -3.58 23.48
N THR A 509 26.96 -2.37 23.69
CA THR A 509 26.28 -1.96 24.93
C THR A 509 24.83 -1.57 24.63
N LEU A 510 23.88 -2.18 25.32
CA LEU A 510 22.45 -1.82 25.20
C LEU A 510 22.22 -0.47 25.88
N LYS A 511 21.80 0.55 25.12
CA LYS A 511 21.67 1.92 25.64
C LYS A 511 20.68 2.04 26.81
N ALA A 512 19.57 1.30 26.77
CA ALA A 512 18.51 1.39 27.78
C ALA A 512 18.91 0.90 29.18
N GLN A 513 19.78 -0.11 29.26
CA GLN A 513 20.18 -0.77 30.52
C GLN A 513 21.67 -0.63 30.84
N ASN A 514 22.43 0.05 29.98
CA ASN A 514 23.90 0.10 29.94
C ASN A 514 24.58 -1.29 30.05
N LYS A 515 23.92 -2.32 29.53
CA LYS A 515 24.35 -3.72 29.64
C LYS A 515 25.20 -4.12 28.44
N HIS A 516 26.41 -4.63 28.69
CA HIS A 516 27.23 -5.24 27.64
C HIS A 516 26.56 -6.53 27.12
N ILE A 517 26.30 -6.58 25.81
CA ILE A 517 25.82 -7.79 25.11
C ILE A 517 26.99 -8.56 24.48
N LEU A 518 28.00 -7.84 23.97
CA LEU A 518 29.26 -8.39 23.46
C LEU A 518 30.43 -7.58 24.01
N ARG A 519 31.58 -8.22 24.22
CA ARG A 519 32.76 -7.62 24.86
C ARG A 519 34.06 -8.06 24.17
N ASN A 520 34.84 -7.10 23.68
CA ASN A 520 36.14 -7.25 23.00
C ASN A 520 36.22 -8.42 22.00
N VAL A 521 35.21 -8.54 21.15
CA VAL A 521 35.16 -9.61 20.14
C VAL A 521 36.08 -9.24 18.96
N THR A 522 37.07 -10.07 18.67
CA THR A 522 38.10 -9.84 17.63
C THR A 522 38.28 -11.06 16.73
N GLY A 523 38.29 -10.87 15.40
CA GLY A 523 38.27 -11.98 14.43
C GLY A 523 38.07 -11.54 12.98
N LYS A 524 37.95 -12.53 12.07
CA LYS A 524 37.92 -12.30 10.61
C LYS A 524 37.23 -13.44 9.85
N ILE A 525 36.21 -13.09 9.07
CA ILE A 525 35.39 -13.99 8.25
C ILE A 525 35.78 -13.83 6.78
N LYS A 526 36.31 -14.90 6.17
CA LYS A 526 36.93 -14.87 4.83
C LYS A 526 35.94 -15.26 3.71
N PRO A 527 36.10 -14.71 2.50
CA PRO A 527 35.32 -15.11 1.33
C PRO A 527 35.57 -16.58 0.96
N GLY A 528 34.55 -17.20 0.37
CA GLY A 528 34.58 -18.58 -0.11
C GLY A 528 34.55 -19.66 0.97
N ARG A 529 34.22 -19.30 2.21
CA ARG A 529 34.13 -20.20 3.37
C ARG A 529 32.77 -20.08 4.04
N ILE A 530 32.36 -21.15 4.72
CA ILE A 530 31.19 -21.19 5.58
C ILE A 530 31.64 -21.11 7.04
N THR A 531 31.32 -19.99 7.70
CA THR A 531 31.56 -19.78 9.14
C THR A 531 30.27 -19.99 9.92
N ALA A 532 30.30 -20.92 10.88
CA ALA A 532 29.22 -21.11 11.83
C ALA A 532 29.45 -20.32 13.13
N ILE A 533 28.42 -19.65 13.63
CA ILE A 533 28.40 -19.02 14.96
C ILE A 533 27.59 -19.91 15.89
N MET A 534 28.20 -20.37 16.97
CA MET A 534 27.62 -21.23 18.00
C MET A 534 27.86 -20.65 19.40
N GLY A 535 27.22 -21.24 20.40
CA GLY A 535 27.24 -20.79 21.79
C GLY A 535 25.88 -20.95 22.45
N PRO A 536 25.80 -20.80 23.78
CA PRO A 536 24.56 -21.04 24.52
C PRO A 536 23.50 -19.96 24.26
N SER A 537 22.30 -20.18 24.78
CA SER A 537 21.24 -19.17 24.74
C SER A 537 21.64 -17.92 25.52
N GLY A 538 21.34 -16.73 24.97
CA GLY A 538 21.76 -15.46 25.55
C GLY A 538 23.23 -15.04 25.31
N ALA A 539 24.06 -15.85 24.64
CA ALA A 539 25.46 -15.52 24.32
C ALA A 539 25.66 -14.38 23.28
N GLY A 540 24.60 -13.69 22.84
CA GLY A 540 24.68 -12.59 21.88
C GLY A 540 24.88 -13.00 20.41
N LYS A 541 24.67 -14.27 20.02
CA LYS A 541 24.87 -14.80 18.65
C LYS A 541 24.18 -13.95 17.56
N THR A 542 22.86 -13.77 17.67
CA THR A 542 22.04 -12.93 16.78
C THR A 542 22.46 -11.46 16.82
N THR A 543 22.85 -10.95 17.99
CA THR A 543 23.33 -9.57 18.16
C THR A 543 24.67 -9.34 17.45
N PHE A 544 25.58 -10.30 17.51
CA PHE A 544 26.86 -10.30 16.79
C PHE A 544 26.63 -10.32 15.27
N LEU A 545 25.82 -11.25 14.76
CA LEU A 545 25.46 -11.28 13.33
C LEU A 545 24.79 -9.97 12.89
N SER A 546 23.90 -9.42 13.71
CA SER A 546 23.23 -8.14 13.45
C SER A 546 24.20 -6.95 13.48
N ALA A 547 25.21 -6.94 14.35
CA ALA A 547 26.22 -5.88 14.38
C ALA A 547 27.12 -5.93 13.14
N LEU A 548 27.58 -7.12 12.72
CA LEU A 548 28.32 -7.29 11.47
C LEU A 548 27.49 -6.85 10.24
N ALA A 549 26.16 -7.02 10.29
CA ALA A 549 25.24 -6.55 9.25
C ALA A 549 24.94 -5.03 9.28
N GLY A 550 25.41 -4.29 10.29
CA GLY A 550 25.05 -2.88 10.53
C GLY A 550 23.59 -2.69 10.99
N LYS A 551 23.03 -3.69 11.67
CA LYS A 551 21.63 -3.75 12.13
C LYS A 551 21.47 -3.76 13.66
N ALA A 552 22.54 -3.55 14.43
CA ALA A 552 22.50 -3.46 15.89
C ALA A 552 21.87 -2.13 16.37
N LEU A 553 20.56 -1.97 16.14
CA LEU A 553 19.77 -0.82 16.60
C LEU A 553 19.71 -0.76 18.14
N GLY A 554 19.68 0.45 18.72
CA GLY A 554 19.59 0.64 20.17
C GLY A 554 20.84 0.24 20.97
N CYS A 555 21.90 -0.17 20.28
CA CYS A 555 23.19 -0.50 20.86
C CYS A 555 24.20 0.62 20.58
N LEU A 556 25.03 0.96 21.56
CA LEU A 556 26.28 1.67 21.30
C LEU A 556 27.33 0.63 20.90
N VAL A 557 27.87 0.80 19.69
CA VAL A 557 28.90 -0.05 19.10
C VAL A 557 30.25 0.62 19.29
N THR A 558 31.20 -0.06 19.95
CA THR A 558 32.60 0.36 20.07
C THR A 558 33.52 -0.71 19.47
N GLY A 559 34.77 -0.34 19.18
CA GLY A 559 35.68 -1.12 18.34
C GLY A 559 35.57 -0.74 16.85
N SER A 560 36.05 -1.61 15.96
CA SER A 560 36.01 -1.37 14.51
C SER A 560 35.58 -2.60 13.71
N ILE A 561 34.82 -2.37 12.65
CA ILE A 561 34.45 -3.38 11.64
C ILE A 561 35.07 -2.91 10.31
N LEU A 562 35.93 -3.73 9.74
CA LEU A 562 36.75 -3.44 8.58
C LEU A 562 36.34 -4.39 7.43
N ILE A 563 35.97 -3.82 6.29
CA ILE A 563 35.56 -4.55 5.08
C ILE A 563 36.75 -4.55 4.12
N ASN A 564 37.22 -5.73 3.72
CA ASN A 564 38.44 -5.87 2.90
C ASN A 564 39.64 -5.06 3.45
N GLY A 565 39.77 -5.02 4.79
CA GLY A 565 40.79 -4.26 5.52
C GLY A 565 40.55 -2.75 5.66
N ARG A 566 39.43 -2.21 5.16
CA ARG A 566 39.11 -0.77 5.18
C ARG A 566 37.98 -0.45 6.17
N ASN A 567 38.06 0.69 6.86
CA ASN A 567 37.00 1.18 7.74
C ASN A 567 35.85 1.81 6.94
N GLU A 568 35.14 0.98 6.19
CA GLU A 568 34.00 1.37 5.34
C GLU A 568 32.68 0.87 5.95
N SER A 569 31.63 1.69 5.88
CA SER A 569 30.31 1.29 6.38
C SER A 569 29.73 0.12 5.57
N ILE A 570 29.27 -0.92 6.25
CA ILE A 570 28.59 -2.08 5.66
C ILE A 570 27.36 -1.70 4.83
N HIS A 571 26.72 -0.57 5.12
CA HIS A 571 25.60 -0.03 4.34
C HIS A 571 26.00 0.33 2.90
N SER A 572 27.26 0.71 2.66
CA SER A 572 27.82 0.98 1.33
C SER A 572 27.78 -0.24 0.39
N PHE A 573 27.66 -1.44 0.95
CA PHE A 573 27.63 -2.72 0.23
C PHE A 573 26.25 -3.41 0.25
N LYS A 574 25.21 -2.76 0.77
CA LYS A 574 23.83 -3.32 0.96
C LYS A 574 23.23 -4.01 -0.28
N LYS A 575 23.65 -3.66 -1.50
CA LYS A 575 23.19 -4.27 -2.76
C LYS A 575 23.79 -5.65 -3.09
N ILE A 576 24.84 -6.06 -2.36
CA ILE A 576 25.54 -7.34 -2.54
C ILE A 576 25.67 -8.13 -1.22
N ILE A 577 24.99 -7.68 -0.17
CA ILE A 577 24.93 -8.36 1.14
C ILE A 577 23.52 -8.91 1.35
N GLY A 578 23.43 -10.21 1.59
CA GLY A 578 22.20 -10.89 1.96
C GLY A 578 22.10 -11.07 3.47
N PHE A 579 20.90 -10.90 4.02
CA PHE A 579 20.64 -11.14 5.45
C PHE A 579 19.29 -11.82 5.61
N VAL A 580 19.32 -13.07 6.08
CA VAL A 580 18.12 -13.86 6.40
C VAL A 580 17.90 -13.76 7.92
N PRO A 581 16.82 -13.11 8.40
CA PRO A 581 16.50 -13.05 9.82
C PRO A 581 16.00 -14.41 10.34
N GLN A 582 15.91 -14.54 11.67
CA GLN A 582 15.35 -15.72 12.33
C GLN A 582 13.89 -15.95 11.89
N ASP A 583 13.09 -14.89 11.82
CA ASP A 583 11.71 -14.90 11.33
C ASP A 583 11.60 -15.15 9.81
N ASP A 584 10.56 -15.89 9.41
CA ASP A 584 10.23 -16.16 8.01
C ASP A 584 9.53 -14.97 7.32
N VAL A 585 10.29 -13.96 6.91
CA VAL A 585 9.76 -12.76 6.23
C VAL A 585 9.49 -13.03 4.74
N VAL A 586 8.39 -13.71 4.45
CA VAL A 586 7.95 -14.10 3.10
C VAL A 586 6.51 -13.66 2.80
N HIS A 587 6.17 -13.43 1.52
CA HIS A 587 4.79 -13.07 1.17
C HIS A 587 3.91 -14.32 1.03
N GLY A 588 3.06 -14.55 2.04
CA GLY A 588 2.15 -15.71 2.10
C GLY A 588 1.21 -15.86 0.90
N ASN A 589 0.68 -14.76 0.37
CA ASN A 589 -0.34 -14.77 -0.70
C ASN A 589 0.26 -15.00 -2.11
N LEU A 590 1.58 -15.14 -2.21
CA LEU A 590 2.33 -15.39 -3.44
C LEU A 590 2.84 -16.83 -3.49
N THR A 591 3.11 -17.35 -4.69
CA THR A 591 3.79 -18.64 -4.83
C THR A 591 5.27 -18.54 -4.50
N VAL A 592 5.94 -19.68 -4.33
CA VAL A 592 7.39 -19.75 -4.16
C VAL A 592 8.12 -19.08 -5.33
N GLU A 593 7.74 -19.41 -6.57
CA GLU A 593 8.31 -18.77 -7.78
C GLU A 593 8.07 -17.26 -7.81
N GLU A 594 6.89 -16.78 -7.43
CA GLU A 594 6.57 -15.34 -7.46
C GLU A 594 7.34 -14.53 -6.41
N ASN A 595 7.53 -15.09 -5.22
CA ASN A 595 8.37 -14.50 -4.17
C ASN A 595 9.82 -14.31 -4.67
N LEU A 596 10.42 -15.38 -5.19
CA LEU A 596 11.78 -15.37 -5.73
C LEU A 596 11.89 -14.43 -6.95
N TRP A 597 10.94 -14.49 -7.88
CA TRP A 597 10.93 -13.64 -9.06
C TRP A 597 10.78 -12.15 -8.73
N PHE A 598 10.00 -11.80 -7.70
CA PHE A 598 9.88 -10.43 -7.22
C PHE A 598 11.21 -9.91 -6.62
N SER A 599 11.90 -10.72 -5.81
CA SER A 599 13.24 -10.37 -5.30
C SER A 599 14.25 -10.19 -6.45
N ALA A 600 14.26 -11.13 -7.41
CA ALA A 600 15.09 -11.09 -8.61
C ALA A 600 14.91 -9.79 -9.39
N GLN A 601 13.66 -9.43 -9.69
CA GLN A 601 13.32 -8.24 -10.46
C GLN A 601 13.70 -6.93 -9.77
N CYS A 602 13.79 -6.90 -8.44
CA CYS A 602 14.14 -5.70 -7.70
C CYS A 602 15.65 -5.56 -7.41
N ARG A 603 16.38 -6.67 -7.24
CA ARG A 603 17.75 -6.69 -6.70
C ARG A 603 18.84 -7.16 -7.67
N LEU A 604 18.54 -7.99 -8.68
CA LEU A 604 19.53 -8.33 -9.72
C LEU A 604 19.94 -7.09 -10.52
N SER A 605 21.11 -7.14 -11.15
CA SER A 605 21.58 -6.00 -11.96
C SER A 605 20.56 -5.66 -13.07
N ALA A 606 20.37 -4.37 -13.30
CA ALA A 606 19.53 -3.86 -14.38
C ALA A 606 20.01 -4.37 -15.75
N ASP A 607 21.32 -4.51 -15.91
CA ASP A 607 22.01 -4.85 -17.17
C ASP A 607 21.90 -6.34 -17.53
N LEU A 608 21.58 -7.24 -16.57
CA LEU A 608 21.35 -8.65 -16.87
C LEU A 608 20.18 -8.82 -17.85
N SER A 609 20.35 -9.68 -18.84
CA SER A 609 19.31 -10.03 -19.79
C SER A 609 18.16 -10.80 -19.12
N LYS A 610 16.99 -10.82 -19.76
CA LYS A 610 15.84 -11.62 -19.28
C LYS A 610 16.15 -13.12 -19.15
N PRO A 611 16.85 -13.81 -20.08
CA PRO A 611 17.20 -15.22 -19.91
C PRO A 611 18.15 -15.49 -18.74
N GLU A 612 19.13 -14.62 -18.49
CA GLU A 612 20.02 -14.76 -17.31
C GLU A 612 19.24 -14.61 -16.00
N LYS A 613 18.30 -13.67 -15.93
CA LYS A 613 17.39 -13.52 -14.77
C LYS A 613 16.55 -14.77 -14.52
N VAL A 614 16.09 -15.44 -15.58
CA VAL A 614 15.40 -16.74 -15.47
C VAL A 614 16.36 -17.82 -14.99
N LEU A 615 17.58 -17.90 -15.53
CA LEU A 615 18.60 -18.87 -15.11
C LEU A 615 18.90 -18.77 -13.60
N VAL A 616 19.12 -17.56 -13.06
CA VAL A 616 19.40 -17.37 -11.62
C VAL A 616 18.25 -17.89 -10.74
N VAL A 617 16.99 -17.58 -11.08
CA VAL A 617 15.84 -18.03 -10.28
C VAL A 617 15.60 -19.53 -10.41
N GLU A 618 15.76 -20.10 -11.61
CA GLU A 618 15.69 -21.56 -11.80
C GLU A 618 16.82 -22.29 -11.03
N ARG A 619 18.04 -21.72 -11.01
CA ARG A 619 19.19 -22.25 -10.24
C ARG A 619 18.90 -22.33 -8.74
N VAL A 620 18.40 -21.25 -8.15
CA VAL A 620 18.08 -21.21 -6.71
C VAL A 620 16.94 -22.16 -6.34
N ILE A 621 15.89 -22.25 -7.17
CA ILE A 621 14.78 -23.21 -6.96
C ILE A 621 15.29 -24.66 -7.00
N GLU A 622 16.19 -24.99 -7.93
CA GLU A 622 16.80 -26.31 -8.03
C GLU A 622 17.71 -26.61 -6.82
N PHE A 623 18.60 -25.68 -6.46
CA PHE A 623 19.60 -25.92 -5.42
C PHE A 623 18.98 -26.05 -4.02
N LEU A 624 17.91 -25.32 -3.72
CA LEU A 624 17.17 -25.43 -2.47
C LEU A 624 16.14 -26.58 -2.46
N GLY A 625 16.01 -27.32 -3.57
CA GLY A 625 15.04 -28.42 -3.70
C GLY A 625 13.59 -27.98 -3.61
N LEU A 626 13.26 -26.81 -4.18
CA LEU A 626 11.92 -26.19 -4.12
C LEU A 626 11.04 -26.49 -5.35
N GLN A 627 11.50 -27.33 -6.28
CA GLN A 627 10.78 -27.61 -7.54
C GLN A 627 9.36 -28.16 -7.33
N SER A 628 9.16 -29.04 -6.33
CA SER A 628 7.85 -29.65 -6.05
C SER A 628 6.80 -28.66 -5.54
N VAL A 629 7.22 -27.64 -4.79
CA VAL A 629 6.34 -26.61 -4.19
C VAL A 629 6.40 -25.26 -4.88
N ARG A 630 7.06 -25.21 -6.04
CA ARG A 630 7.31 -23.99 -6.81
C ARG A 630 6.06 -23.14 -7.09
N ASN A 631 5.01 -23.81 -7.55
CA ASN A 631 3.73 -23.18 -7.91
C ASN A 631 2.78 -23.12 -6.72
N SER A 632 3.16 -23.69 -5.56
CA SER A 632 2.37 -23.64 -4.34
C SER A 632 2.46 -22.26 -3.71
N VAL A 633 1.32 -21.79 -3.19
CA VAL A 633 1.21 -20.56 -2.40
C VAL A 633 1.93 -20.78 -1.06
N VAL A 634 2.72 -19.80 -0.61
CA VAL A 634 3.53 -19.92 0.60
C VAL A 634 2.67 -20.08 1.85
N GLY A 635 1.53 -19.39 1.90
CA GLY A 635 0.55 -19.45 2.99
C GLY A 635 0.71 -18.35 4.03
N THR A 636 -0.40 -17.99 4.65
CA THR A 636 -0.48 -17.09 5.82
C THR A 636 -0.80 -17.89 7.08
N VAL A 637 -0.94 -17.22 8.22
CA VAL A 637 -1.44 -17.85 9.46
C VAL A 637 -2.86 -18.40 9.25
N GLU A 638 -3.70 -17.68 8.52
CA GLU A 638 -5.09 -18.04 8.20
C GLU A 638 -5.19 -19.11 7.09
N LYS A 639 -4.32 -19.05 6.08
CA LYS A 639 -4.38 -19.91 4.89
C LYS A 639 -3.15 -20.80 4.78
N ARG A 640 -3.32 -22.09 5.08
CA ARG A 640 -2.29 -23.13 4.93
C ARG A 640 -1.63 -23.09 3.54
N GLY A 641 -0.30 -23.16 3.52
CA GLY A 641 0.52 -23.21 2.31
C GLY A 641 1.62 -24.27 2.40
N VAL A 642 2.87 -23.88 2.16
CA VAL A 642 4.05 -24.77 2.23
C VAL A 642 4.43 -25.11 3.67
N SER A 643 5.24 -26.15 3.87
CA SER A 643 5.72 -26.51 5.22
C SER A 643 6.71 -25.49 5.79
N GLY A 644 6.90 -25.46 7.12
CA GLY A 644 7.85 -24.54 7.77
C GLY A 644 9.28 -24.64 7.20
N GLY A 645 9.84 -25.85 7.11
CA GLY A 645 11.16 -26.07 6.51
C GLY A 645 11.24 -25.80 4.99
N GLN A 646 10.12 -25.77 4.27
CA GLN A 646 10.07 -25.24 2.91
C GLN A 646 10.06 -23.71 2.92
N ARG A 647 9.25 -23.08 3.79
CA ARG A 647 9.15 -21.63 3.95
C ARG A 647 10.48 -20.99 4.35
N LYS A 648 11.21 -21.59 5.30
CA LYS A 648 12.56 -21.17 5.70
C LYS A 648 13.55 -21.25 4.53
N ARG A 649 13.48 -22.30 3.70
CA ARG A 649 14.27 -22.38 2.44
C ARG A 649 13.86 -21.30 1.43
N VAL A 650 12.57 -20.95 1.31
CA VAL A 650 12.14 -19.81 0.47
C VAL A 650 12.70 -18.48 0.99
N ASN A 651 12.71 -18.27 2.31
CA ASN A 651 13.31 -17.10 2.96
C ASN A 651 14.81 -16.98 2.62
N VAL A 652 15.57 -18.08 2.72
CA VAL A 652 16.97 -18.12 2.26
C VAL A 652 17.09 -17.84 0.75
N GLY A 653 16.19 -18.42 -0.06
CA GLY A 653 16.14 -18.20 -1.50
C GLY A 653 15.92 -16.75 -1.91
N LEU A 654 15.15 -15.96 -1.14
CA LEU A 654 14.92 -14.53 -1.41
C LEU A 654 16.22 -13.72 -1.38
N GLU A 655 17.16 -14.08 -0.51
CA GLU A 655 18.49 -13.47 -0.40
C GLU A 655 19.48 -14.08 -1.40
N MET A 656 19.48 -15.40 -1.62
CA MET A 656 20.35 -16.05 -2.62
C MET A 656 20.08 -15.58 -4.06
N VAL A 657 18.81 -15.37 -4.43
CA VAL A 657 18.40 -14.95 -5.79
C VAL A 657 19.01 -13.63 -6.23
N MET A 658 19.42 -12.77 -5.29
CA MET A 658 20.11 -11.54 -5.66
C MET A 658 21.62 -11.72 -5.86
N GLU A 659 22.18 -12.93 -5.88
CA GLU A 659 23.62 -13.19 -6.02
C GLU A 659 24.48 -12.35 -5.04
N PRO A 660 24.40 -12.64 -3.72
CA PRO A 660 25.24 -11.99 -2.72
C PRO A 660 26.74 -12.27 -2.92
N SER A 661 27.58 -11.33 -2.49
CA SER A 661 29.00 -11.57 -2.18
C SER A 661 29.22 -11.98 -0.73
N LEU A 662 28.27 -11.63 0.14
CA LEU A 662 28.24 -11.97 1.57
C LEU A 662 26.81 -12.33 1.95
N LEU A 663 26.62 -13.46 2.62
CA LEU A 663 25.32 -13.97 3.05
C LEU A 663 25.37 -14.27 4.56
N MET A 664 24.58 -13.52 5.33
CA MET A 664 24.36 -13.69 6.76
C MET A 664 23.03 -14.40 7.00
N LEU A 665 23.02 -15.45 7.81
CA LEU A 665 21.83 -16.27 8.07
C LEU A 665 21.62 -16.50 9.57
N ASP A 666 20.48 -16.07 10.10
CA ASP A 666 20.15 -16.28 11.51
C ASP A 666 19.28 -17.54 11.68
N GLU A 667 19.84 -18.56 12.32
CA GLU A 667 19.27 -19.89 12.52
C GLU A 667 18.56 -20.49 11.29
N PRO A 668 19.25 -20.63 10.12
CA PRO A 668 18.63 -21.09 8.87
C PRO A 668 18.16 -22.55 8.90
N THR A 669 18.62 -23.35 9.87
CA THR A 669 18.27 -24.76 10.07
C THR A 669 17.22 -24.99 11.15
N SER A 670 16.79 -23.95 11.88
CA SER A 670 15.73 -24.09 12.88
C SER A 670 14.40 -24.49 12.22
N GLY A 671 13.75 -25.53 12.75
CA GLY A 671 12.53 -26.10 12.17
C GLY A 671 12.70 -26.91 10.87
N LEU A 672 13.93 -27.28 10.50
CA LEU A 672 14.21 -28.22 9.41
C LEU A 672 14.57 -29.61 9.96
N ASP A 673 14.18 -30.65 9.23
CA ASP A 673 14.72 -31.99 9.43
C ASP A 673 16.21 -32.07 9.01
N SER A 674 16.91 -33.11 9.48
CA SER A 674 18.34 -33.31 9.23
C SER A 674 18.69 -33.39 7.72
N ALA A 675 17.83 -33.99 6.90
CA ALA A 675 18.08 -34.13 5.47
C ALA A 675 17.87 -32.80 4.72
N SER A 676 16.81 -32.04 5.04
CA SER A 676 16.61 -30.67 4.55
C SER A 676 17.73 -29.73 4.98
N SER A 677 18.23 -29.87 6.21
CA SER A 677 19.35 -29.06 6.73
C SER A 677 20.65 -29.34 5.97
N GLN A 678 20.97 -30.61 5.71
CA GLN A 678 22.10 -30.99 4.86
C GLN A 678 21.94 -30.51 3.41
N LEU A 679 20.72 -30.58 2.85
CA LEU A 679 20.44 -30.07 1.50
C LEU A 679 20.67 -28.55 1.42
N LEU A 680 20.18 -27.80 2.40
CA LEU A 680 20.40 -26.36 2.52
C LEU A 680 21.90 -26.04 2.63
N LEU A 681 22.64 -26.74 3.49
CA LEU A 681 24.07 -26.48 3.65
C LEU A 681 24.88 -26.90 2.41
N ARG A 682 24.45 -27.92 1.65
CA ARG A 682 25.01 -28.25 0.32
C ARG A 682 24.74 -27.15 -0.72
N ALA A 683 23.58 -26.48 -0.66
CA ALA A 683 23.29 -25.34 -1.53
C ALA A 683 24.17 -24.13 -1.18
N LEU A 684 24.27 -23.79 0.11
CA LEU A 684 25.17 -22.73 0.60
C LEU A 684 26.64 -23.02 0.25
N ARG A 685 27.07 -24.28 0.37
CA ARG A 685 28.43 -24.72 -0.02
C ARG A 685 28.73 -24.48 -1.50
N ARG A 686 27.74 -24.51 -2.39
CA ARG A 686 27.96 -24.16 -3.81
C ARG A 686 28.20 -22.67 -3.99
N GLU A 687 27.41 -21.82 -3.35
CA GLU A 687 27.63 -20.36 -3.37
C GLU A 687 28.99 -20.00 -2.75
N ALA A 688 29.40 -20.67 -1.66
CA ALA A 688 30.73 -20.49 -1.09
C ALA A 688 31.85 -20.85 -2.09
N LEU A 689 31.69 -21.90 -2.90
CA LEU A 689 32.66 -22.23 -3.96
C LEU A 689 32.68 -21.21 -5.11
N GLU A 690 31.61 -20.44 -5.32
CA GLU A 690 31.61 -19.25 -6.20
C GLU A 690 32.27 -18.02 -5.53
N GLY A 691 32.81 -18.17 -4.32
CA GLY A 691 33.55 -17.15 -3.57
C GLY A 691 32.69 -16.28 -2.64
N VAL A 692 31.41 -16.64 -2.44
CA VAL A 692 30.54 -15.95 -1.48
C VAL A 692 31.04 -16.20 -0.06
N ASN A 693 31.09 -15.15 0.76
CA ASN A 693 31.31 -15.27 2.20
C ASN A 693 30.00 -15.68 2.89
N ILE A 694 29.96 -16.80 3.60
CA ILE A 694 28.73 -17.27 4.27
C ILE A 694 28.95 -17.36 5.77
N CYS A 695 28.15 -16.61 6.52
CA CYS A 695 28.15 -16.61 7.97
C CYS A 695 26.75 -17.00 8.46
N MET A 696 26.64 -17.99 9.35
CA MET A 696 25.35 -18.38 9.90
C MET A 696 25.38 -18.68 11.39
N VAL A 697 24.33 -18.30 12.12
CA VAL A 697 24.09 -18.74 13.50
C VAL A 697 23.47 -20.13 13.45
N VAL A 698 24.00 -21.07 14.24
CA VAL A 698 23.50 -22.46 14.30
C VAL A 698 23.29 -22.85 15.76
N HIS A 699 22.13 -23.44 16.04
CA HIS A 699 21.81 -24.05 17.33
C HIS A 699 21.90 -25.57 17.20
N GLN A 700 22.66 -26.23 18.09
CA GLN A 700 22.78 -27.70 18.23
C GLN A 700 22.83 -28.48 16.89
N PRO A 701 23.89 -28.30 16.07
CA PRO A 701 24.05 -29.05 14.83
C PRO A 701 24.43 -30.51 15.07
N SER A 702 23.80 -31.42 14.32
CA SER A 702 24.29 -32.81 14.24
C SER A 702 25.73 -32.88 13.71
N TYR A 703 26.50 -33.87 14.15
CA TYR A 703 27.89 -34.09 13.75
C TYR A 703 28.14 -34.04 12.23
N ALA A 704 27.23 -34.63 11.44
CA ALA A 704 27.31 -34.61 9.98
C ALA A 704 27.16 -33.19 9.38
N LEU A 705 26.40 -32.31 10.03
CA LEU A 705 26.27 -30.90 9.67
C LEU A 705 27.46 -30.08 10.17
N PHE A 706 27.96 -30.40 11.38
CA PHE A 706 29.15 -29.77 11.96
C PHE A 706 30.39 -29.90 11.06
N ASN A 707 30.65 -31.11 10.57
CA ASN A 707 31.76 -31.42 9.66
C ASN A 707 31.65 -30.77 8.26
N MET A 708 30.53 -30.11 7.97
CA MET A 708 30.33 -29.33 6.73
C MET A 708 30.63 -27.83 6.89
N PHE A 709 31.04 -27.35 8.07
CA PHE A 709 31.52 -25.98 8.27
C PHE A 709 33.04 -25.87 8.02
N ASP A 710 33.49 -24.69 7.61
CA ASP A 710 34.92 -24.42 7.39
C ASP A 710 35.56 -23.77 8.61
N ASP A 711 34.87 -22.77 9.17
CA ASP A 711 35.26 -22.01 10.35
C ASP A 711 34.15 -22.04 11.40
N LEU A 712 34.53 -21.91 12.67
CA LEU A 712 33.67 -21.86 13.82
C LEU A 712 34.00 -20.60 14.63
N ILE A 713 32.95 -19.85 15.01
CA ILE A 713 32.96 -18.81 16.04
C ILE A 713 32.15 -19.35 17.21
N LEU A 714 32.78 -19.49 18.37
CA LEU A 714 32.11 -19.93 19.60
C LEU A 714 32.05 -18.76 20.59
N LEU A 715 30.84 -18.36 20.96
CA LEU A 715 30.56 -17.29 21.93
C LEU A 715 30.12 -17.89 23.26
N GLY A 716 30.63 -17.36 24.37
CA GLY A 716 30.22 -17.70 25.73
C GLY A 716 29.16 -16.74 26.30
N LYS A 717 28.67 -17.05 27.50
CA LYS A 717 27.81 -16.14 28.28
C LYS A 717 28.51 -14.78 28.46
N GLY A 718 27.75 -13.69 28.41
CA GLY A 718 28.30 -12.32 28.42
C GLY A 718 28.87 -11.84 27.07
N GLY A 719 28.75 -12.63 26.00
CA GLY A 719 29.15 -12.23 24.65
C GLY A 719 30.66 -12.11 24.45
N LEU A 720 31.39 -12.98 25.15
CA LEU A 720 32.83 -13.15 25.05
C LEU A 720 33.16 -14.24 24.02
N MET A 721 34.27 -14.09 23.30
CA MET A 721 34.72 -15.09 22.34
C MET A 721 35.56 -16.18 23.02
N VAL A 722 35.22 -17.44 22.77
CA VAL A 722 35.87 -18.64 23.35
C VAL A 722 36.75 -19.35 22.32
N TYR A 723 36.34 -19.32 21.04
CA TYR A 723 37.10 -19.88 19.93
C TYR A 723 36.74 -19.16 18.63
N HIS A 724 37.73 -18.94 17.77
CA HIS A 724 37.52 -18.51 16.40
C HIS A 724 38.61 -19.07 15.49
N GLY A 725 38.25 -19.99 14.61
CA GLY A 725 39.19 -20.63 13.69
C GLY A 725 38.56 -21.76 12.89
N SER A 726 39.40 -22.58 12.26
CA SER A 726 38.97 -23.76 11.48
C SER A 726 38.11 -24.70 12.32
N ALA A 727 36.95 -25.13 11.81
CA ALA A 727 36.09 -26.09 12.51
C ALA A 727 36.81 -27.41 12.82
N LYS A 728 37.79 -27.80 11.99
CA LYS A 728 38.59 -29.03 12.18
C LYS A 728 39.66 -28.95 13.28
N LYS A 729 39.98 -27.75 13.78
CA LYS A 729 41.00 -27.52 14.81
C LYS A 729 40.41 -27.26 16.21
N VAL A 730 39.08 -27.30 16.33
CA VAL A 730 38.39 -27.06 17.59
C VAL A 730 38.73 -28.14 18.64
N GLU A 731 38.75 -29.41 18.23
CA GLU A 731 39.09 -30.55 19.08
C GLU A 731 40.55 -30.48 19.54
N GLU A 732 41.48 -30.10 18.63
CA GLU A 732 42.89 -29.86 18.94
C GLU A 732 43.04 -28.77 20.02
N TYR A 733 42.34 -27.63 19.85
CA TYR A 733 42.36 -26.52 20.81
C TYR A 733 41.80 -26.90 22.20
N PHE A 734 40.61 -27.52 22.25
CA PHE A 734 40.02 -27.90 23.54
C PHE A 734 40.80 -29.02 24.24
N SER A 735 41.35 -29.99 23.50
CA SER A 735 42.23 -31.02 24.08
C SER A 735 43.50 -30.40 24.68
N GLY A 736 44.07 -29.38 24.02
CA GLY A 736 45.18 -28.58 24.56
C GLY A 736 44.85 -27.80 25.84
N LEU A 737 43.56 -27.60 26.16
CA LEU A 737 43.11 -27.03 27.43
C LEU A 737 42.77 -28.10 28.50
N GLY A 738 42.93 -29.38 28.20
CA GLY A 738 42.53 -30.50 29.06
C GLY A 738 41.06 -30.91 28.91
N ILE A 739 40.37 -30.45 27.86
CA ILE A 739 38.95 -30.71 27.59
C ILE A 739 38.85 -31.69 26.42
N ASN A 740 38.79 -32.98 26.74
CA ASN A 740 38.64 -34.05 25.76
C ASN A 740 37.16 -34.40 25.58
N VAL A 741 36.69 -34.48 24.34
CA VAL A 741 35.30 -34.88 24.04
C VAL A 741 35.13 -36.39 24.30
N PRO A 742 34.15 -36.83 25.11
CA PRO A 742 33.94 -38.26 25.35
C PRO A 742 33.50 -39.01 24.09
N GLU A 743 34.01 -40.23 23.93
CA GLU A 743 33.64 -41.11 22.83
C GLU A 743 32.12 -41.37 22.86
N ARG A 744 31.44 -41.11 21.73
CA ARG A 744 29.96 -41.11 21.53
C ARG A 744 29.19 -39.84 21.90
N ILE A 745 29.83 -38.75 22.35
CA ILE A 745 29.17 -37.44 22.48
C ILE A 745 29.42 -36.59 21.22
N ASN A 746 28.42 -35.82 20.79
CA ASN A 746 28.54 -34.89 19.67
C ASN A 746 29.39 -33.65 20.09
N PRO A 747 30.57 -33.38 19.50
CA PRO A 747 31.44 -32.28 19.91
C PRO A 747 30.77 -30.90 20.06
N PRO A 748 29.96 -30.39 19.10
CA PRO A 748 29.30 -29.09 19.26
C PRO A 748 28.32 -29.01 20.43
N ASP A 749 27.67 -30.12 20.80
CA ASP A 749 26.75 -30.13 21.95
C ASP A 749 27.57 -30.11 23.24
N TYR A 750 28.64 -30.91 23.34
CA TYR A 750 29.57 -30.91 24.47
C TYR A 750 30.21 -29.53 24.73
N TYR A 751 30.60 -28.81 23.67
CA TYR A 751 31.12 -27.44 23.81
C TYR A 751 30.06 -26.44 24.30
N ILE A 752 28.78 -26.64 23.97
CA ILE A 752 27.68 -25.82 24.49
C ILE A 752 27.43 -26.16 25.97
N ASP A 753 27.38 -27.45 26.34
CA ASP A 753 27.16 -27.91 27.72
C ASP A 753 28.22 -27.37 28.70
N ILE A 754 29.50 -27.32 28.27
CA ILE A 754 30.58 -26.70 29.02
C ILE A 754 30.34 -25.19 29.19
N LEU A 755 29.91 -24.49 28.14
CA LEU A 755 29.65 -23.04 28.19
C LEU A 755 28.36 -22.66 28.93
N GLU A 756 27.43 -23.61 29.09
CA GLU A 756 26.29 -23.44 29.99
C GLU A 756 26.66 -23.71 31.46
N GLY A 757 27.72 -24.47 31.70
CA GLY A 757 28.15 -24.93 33.04
C GLY A 757 27.47 -26.23 33.47
N ILE A 758 26.90 -26.97 32.52
CA ILE A 758 26.25 -28.27 32.75
C ILE A 758 27.30 -29.38 32.81
N ALA A 759 28.29 -29.34 31.93
CA ALA A 759 29.42 -30.25 31.91
C ALA A 759 30.66 -29.59 32.56
N ALA A 760 31.30 -30.27 33.50
CA ALA A 760 32.57 -29.83 34.07
C ALA A 760 33.71 -30.03 33.05
N PRO A 761 34.56 -29.01 32.79
CA PRO A 761 35.66 -29.09 31.83
C PRO A 761 36.87 -29.90 32.36
N GLY A 762 36.72 -31.23 32.41
CA GLY A 762 37.78 -32.17 32.75
C GLY A 762 38.06 -32.29 34.26
N GLY A 763 37.94 -33.52 34.80
CA GLY A 763 37.97 -33.82 36.24
C GLY A 763 39.31 -33.65 36.97
N SER A 764 40.27 -32.90 36.42
CA SER A 764 41.62 -32.72 36.99
C SER A 764 42.21 -31.31 36.83
N SER A 765 41.53 -30.41 36.10
CA SER A 765 42.12 -29.13 35.66
C SER A 765 41.74 -27.90 36.50
N GLY A 766 40.69 -28.00 37.33
CA GLY A 766 40.17 -26.89 38.14
C GLY A 766 39.57 -25.72 37.33
N LEU A 767 39.43 -25.87 36.01
CA LEU A 767 39.00 -24.78 35.12
C LEU A 767 37.50 -24.48 35.26
N SER A 768 37.16 -23.20 35.26
CA SER A 768 35.78 -22.74 35.11
C SER A 768 35.46 -22.44 33.65
N TYR A 769 34.19 -22.55 33.27
CA TYR A 769 33.71 -22.07 31.96
C TYR A 769 33.93 -20.56 31.78
N GLN A 770 34.08 -19.82 32.88
CA GLN A 770 34.38 -18.38 32.90
C GLN A 770 35.83 -18.06 32.48
N ASP A 771 36.75 -19.02 32.59
CA ASP A 771 38.17 -18.81 32.25
C ASP A 771 38.44 -19.05 30.76
N LEU A 772 37.57 -19.77 30.06
CA LEU A 772 37.74 -20.13 28.64
C LEU A 772 37.89 -18.93 27.70
N PRO A 773 37.15 -17.81 27.84
CA PRO A 773 37.38 -16.61 27.03
C PRO A 773 38.70 -15.91 27.37
N VAL A 774 39.14 -15.94 28.64
CA VAL A 774 40.44 -15.39 29.06
C VAL A 774 41.58 -16.19 28.44
N LYS A 775 41.48 -17.52 28.44
CA LYS A 775 42.41 -18.42 27.74
C LYS A 775 42.44 -18.16 26.23
N TRP A 776 41.30 -17.91 25.60
CA TRP A 776 41.26 -17.54 24.17
C TRP A 776 41.95 -16.20 23.89
N MET A 777 41.75 -15.20 24.75
CA MET A 777 42.46 -13.92 24.65
C MET A 777 43.98 -14.08 24.81
N LEU A 778 44.43 -14.85 25.81
CA LEU A 778 45.85 -15.14 26.04
C LEU A 778 46.49 -15.90 24.86
N HIS A 779 45.81 -16.94 24.33
CA HIS A 779 46.28 -17.74 23.20
C HIS A 779 46.50 -16.93 21.91
N ASN A 780 45.80 -15.80 21.76
CA ASN A 780 45.87 -14.94 20.57
C ASN A 780 46.47 -13.55 20.87
N GLU A 781 47.07 -13.34 22.05
CA GLU A 781 47.69 -12.09 22.48
C GLU A 781 46.73 -10.87 22.46
N TYR A 782 45.44 -11.08 22.73
CA TYR A 782 44.42 -10.03 22.74
C TYR A 782 44.32 -9.28 24.09
N PRO A 783 43.96 -7.99 24.09
CA PRO A 783 43.91 -7.17 25.30
C PRO A 783 42.74 -7.57 26.23
N ILE A 784 43.08 -8.02 27.44
CA ILE A 784 42.12 -8.45 28.46
C ILE A 784 41.48 -7.22 29.15
N PRO A 785 40.13 -7.10 29.15
CA PRO A 785 39.38 -6.09 29.91
C PRO A 785 39.74 -6.03 31.40
N LEU A 786 39.72 -4.82 31.97
CA LEU A 786 40.18 -4.54 33.34
C LEU A 786 39.50 -5.41 34.41
N ASP A 787 38.21 -5.68 34.26
CA ASP A 787 37.41 -6.50 35.18
C ASP A 787 37.78 -7.99 35.15
N MET A 788 38.23 -8.52 34.01
CA MET A 788 38.67 -9.92 33.88
C MET A 788 40.15 -10.13 34.23
N ARG A 789 40.90 -9.06 34.56
CA ARG A 789 42.31 -9.18 34.98
C ARG A 789 42.48 -9.87 36.34
N GLN A 790 41.46 -9.89 37.18
CA GLN A 790 41.49 -10.64 38.46
C GLN A 790 41.53 -12.16 38.21
N HIS A 791 40.71 -12.65 37.27
CA HIS A 791 40.79 -14.04 36.80
C HIS A 791 42.13 -14.33 36.10
N ALA A 792 42.65 -13.39 35.30
CA ALA A 792 43.97 -13.55 34.68
C ALA A 792 45.14 -13.55 35.69
N ALA A 793 45.00 -12.90 36.85
CA ALA A 793 46.04 -12.84 37.88
C ALA A 793 46.31 -14.20 38.55
N GLN A 794 45.30 -15.08 38.65
CA GLN A 794 45.48 -16.48 39.05
C GLN A 794 46.38 -17.28 38.10
N PHE A 795 46.62 -16.77 36.87
CA PHE A 795 47.48 -17.37 35.85
C PHE A 795 48.78 -16.59 35.59
N GLY A 796 49.20 -15.71 36.51
CA GLY A 796 50.60 -15.25 36.59
C GLY A 796 50.94 -13.87 36.00
N ILE A 797 50.11 -12.85 36.20
CA ILE A 797 50.45 -11.45 35.84
C ILE A 797 50.48 -10.57 37.11
N PRO A 798 51.56 -9.80 37.39
CA PRO A 798 51.64 -8.92 38.56
C PRO A 798 50.63 -7.76 38.50
N GLN A 799 49.99 -7.45 39.62
CA GLN A 799 49.12 -6.28 39.76
C GLN A 799 49.84 -5.11 40.45
N SER A 800 49.67 -3.90 39.91
CA SER A 800 49.70 -2.67 40.70
C SER A 800 48.26 -2.30 41.07
N VAL A 801 47.95 -2.31 42.35
CA VAL A 801 46.60 -2.04 42.88
C VAL A 801 46.40 -0.53 43.02
N ASN A 802 45.21 -0.05 42.66
CA ASN A 802 44.56 1.08 43.32
C ASN A 802 43.04 0.94 43.14
N SER A 803 42.36 0.53 44.21
CA SER A 803 40.90 0.40 44.24
C SER A 803 40.26 1.77 44.44
N ALA A 804 39.40 2.18 43.50
CA ALA A 804 38.40 3.20 43.74
C ALA A 804 37.04 2.51 43.96
N ASN A 805 36.41 2.76 45.12
CA ASN A 805 35.06 2.30 45.38
C ASN A 805 34.08 3.06 44.47
N ASP A 806 33.12 2.36 43.90
CA ASP A 806 31.88 2.99 43.42
C ASP A 806 30.68 2.23 44.02
N LEU A 807 29.71 2.98 44.54
CA LEU A 807 28.70 2.50 45.47
C LEU A 807 27.38 3.21 45.15
N GLY A 808 26.43 2.50 44.53
CA GLY A 808 25.26 3.18 43.98
C GLY A 808 24.26 2.31 43.23
N GLU A 809 23.86 1.15 43.78
CA GLU A 809 22.71 0.40 43.23
C GLU A 809 21.40 1.08 43.65
N VAL A 810 21.02 2.14 42.92
CA VAL A 810 19.76 2.86 43.14
C VAL A 810 18.60 2.00 42.66
N GLY A 811 17.72 1.60 43.58
CA GLY A 811 16.49 0.88 43.28
C GLY A 811 15.62 1.65 42.28
N LYS A 812 15.44 1.09 41.07
CA LYS A 812 14.65 1.72 40.01
C LYS A 812 13.17 1.46 40.24
N THR A 813 12.39 2.53 40.25
CA THR A 813 10.92 2.42 40.29
C THR A 813 10.37 2.02 38.93
N PHE A 814 9.34 1.17 38.93
CA PHE A 814 8.65 0.65 37.74
C PHE A 814 8.26 1.74 36.72
N ALA A 815 7.83 2.92 37.20
CA ALA A 815 7.51 4.06 36.33
C ALA A 815 8.74 4.66 35.61
N GLY A 816 9.93 4.59 36.23
CA GLY A 816 11.19 4.98 35.63
C GLY A 816 11.68 3.99 34.58
N GLU A 817 11.46 2.68 34.79
CA GLU A 817 11.73 1.65 33.78
C GLU A 817 10.82 1.83 32.55
N LEU A 818 9.52 2.02 32.75
CA LEU A 818 8.56 2.30 31.68
C LEU A 818 8.93 3.54 30.87
N TRP A 819 9.37 4.63 31.52
CA TRP A 819 9.82 5.84 30.82
C TRP A 819 11.11 5.64 30.03
N ASN A 820 12.06 4.86 30.55
CA ASN A 820 13.28 4.49 29.82
C ASN A 820 12.97 3.59 28.62
N ASP A 821 11.98 2.69 28.72
CA ASP A 821 11.49 1.88 27.61
C ASP A 821 10.78 2.72 26.54
N VAL A 822 9.92 3.67 26.92
CA VAL A 822 9.30 4.59 25.96
C VAL A 822 10.36 5.45 25.27
N ARG A 823 11.31 5.99 26.02
CA ARG A 823 12.42 6.79 25.48
C ARG A 823 13.30 5.98 24.52
N SER A 824 13.70 4.77 24.91
CA SER A 824 14.52 3.90 24.05
C SER A 824 13.78 3.47 22.78
N ASN A 825 12.46 3.26 22.85
CA ASN A 825 11.63 3.01 21.66
C ASN A 825 11.54 4.23 20.72
N VAL A 826 11.49 5.44 21.26
CA VAL A 826 11.55 6.69 20.46
C VAL A 826 12.94 6.86 19.83
N GLU A 827 14.01 6.63 20.58
CA GLU A 827 15.39 6.68 20.09
C GLU A 827 15.65 5.60 19.01
N LEU A 828 15.16 4.37 19.20
CA LEU A 828 15.16 3.28 18.21
C LEU A 828 14.42 3.66 16.92
N ARG A 829 13.25 4.31 17.03
CA ARG A 829 12.54 4.85 15.85
C ARG A 829 13.37 5.95 15.17
N GLY A 830 13.98 6.84 15.95
CA GLY A 830 14.88 7.88 15.45
C GLY A 830 16.09 7.31 14.69
N GLU A 831 16.77 6.31 15.24
CA GLU A 831 17.87 5.59 14.57
C GLU A 831 17.40 4.89 13.29
N LYS A 832 16.26 4.20 13.34
CA LYS A 832 15.68 3.53 12.17
C LYS A 832 15.31 4.51 11.06
N ILE A 833 14.82 5.71 11.40
CA ILE A 833 14.60 6.79 10.44
C ILE A 833 15.95 7.28 9.91
N ARG A 834 16.90 7.63 10.78
CA ARG A 834 18.23 8.14 10.41
C ARG A 834 19.00 7.19 9.48
N LEU A 835 18.98 5.89 9.75
CA LEU A 835 19.61 4.86 8.91
C LEU A 835 18.91 4.65 7.56
N ASN A 836 17.61 4.94 7.45
CA ASN A 836 16.91 4.92 6.17
C ASN A 836 17.13 6.18 5.34
N PHE A 837 17.36 7.34 5.98
CA PHE A 837 17.62 8.62 5.30
C PHE A 837 19.11 8.88 4.98
N LEU A 838 20.04 8.29 5.73
CA LEU A 838 21.48 8.37 5.45
C LEU A 838 21.81 7.64 4.13
N LYS A 839 21.94 8.41 3.05
CA LYS A 839 22.54 7.94 1.78
C LYS A 839 24.03 7.64 1.97
N SER A 840 24.36 6.45 2.44
CA SER A 840 25.71 5.91 2.29
C SER A 840 26.08 5.84 0.81
N LYS A 841 27.31 6.24 0.46
CA LYS A 841 27.84 6.12 -0.90
C LYS A 841 27.91 4.64 -1.26
N ASP A 842 27.29 4.24 -2.37
CA ASP A 842 27.30 2.86 -2.81
C ASP A 842 28.66 2.48 -3.39
N LEU A 843 29.32 1.49 -2.79
CA LEU A 843 30.63 0.96 -3.17
C LEU A 843 30.54 -0.43 -3.80
N SER A 844 29.33 -0.98 -3.94
CA SER A 844 29.10 -2.31 -4.53
C SER A 844 29.27 -2.38 -6.05
N ASN A 845 29.43 -1.23 -6.72
CA ASN A 845 29.40 -1.06 -8.18
C ASN A 845 28.14 -1.62 -8.88
N ARG A 846 27.08 -1.96 -8.12
CA ARG A 846 25.91 -2.66 -8.66
C ARG A 846 24.79 -1.71 -9.08
N LYS A 847 24.49 -1.68 -10.38
CA LYS A 847 23.33 -0.97 -10.94
C LYS A 847 22.05 -1.79 -10.76
N THR A 848 21.30 -1.53 -9.69
CA THR A 848 19.94 -2.07 -9.52
C THR A 848 18.93 -1.33 -10.39
N PRO A 849 17.77 -1.92 -10.75
CA PRO A 849 16.69 -1.24 -11.44
C PRO A 849 16.25 0.04 -10.72
N GLY A 850 16.00 1.12 -11.46
CA GLY A 850 15.58 2.40 -10.89
C GLY A 850 14.19 2.35 -10.25
N VAL A 851 13.91 3.32 -9.38
CA VAL A 851 12.72 3.40 -8.53
C VAL A 851 11.42 3.17 -9.30
N PHE A 852 11.23 3.77 -10.47
CA PHE A 852 10.04 3.56 -11.31
C PHE A 852 9.85 2.10 -11.76
N LYS A 853 10.93 1.38 -12.09
CA LYS A 853 10.86 -0.05 -12.45
C LYS A 853 10.53 -0.90 -11.22
N GLN A 854 11.16 -0.64 -10.08
CA GLN A 854 10.86 -1.31 -8.82
C GLN A 854 9.42 -1.06 -8.36
N TYR A 855 8.93 0.18 -8.47
CA TYR A 855 7.54 0.53 -8.17
C TYR A 855 6.54 -0.16 -9.11
N LYS A 856 6.86 -0.29 -10.41
CA LYS A 856 6.07 -1.12 -11.34
C LYS A 856 6.02 -2.59 -10.91
N TYR A 857 7.14 -3.18 -10.47
CA TYR A 857 7.14 -4.55 -9.96
C TYR A 857 6.35 -4.68 -8.64
N PHE A 858 6.44 -3.68 -7.76
CA PHE A 858 5.62 -3.59 -6.54
C PHE A 858 4.11 -3.52 -6.87
N LEU A 859 3.69 -2.67 -7.80
CA LEU A 859 2.29 -2.60 -8.24
C LEU A 859 1.81 -3.92 -8.87
N ILE A 860 2.64 -4.59 -9.67
CA ILE A 860 2.32 -5.92 -10.23
C ILE A 860 2.16 -6.95 -9.10
N ARG A 861 3.02 -6.92 -8.07
CA ARG A 861 2.95 -7.80 -6.90
C ARG A 861 1.68 -7.55 -6.09
N VAL A 862 1.40 -6.29 -5.72
CA VAL A 862 0.22 -5.91 -4.95
C VAL A 862 -1.06 -6.20 -5.73
N GLY A 863 -1.09 -5.92 -7.04
CA GLY A 863 -2.21 -6.27 -7.92
C GLY A 863 -2.48 -7.78 -7.93
N LYS A 864 -1.44 -8.63 -7.98
CA LYS A 864 -1.60 -10.09 -7.85
C LYS A 864 -2.12 -10.52 -6.47
N GLN A 865 -1.64 -9.91 -5.39
CA GLN A 865 -2.12 -10.20 -4.03
C GLN A 865 -3.62 -9.87 -3.91
N ARG A 866 -4.02 -8.66 -4.33
CA ARG A 866 -5.42 -8.24 -4.36
C ARG A 866 -6.29 -9.08 -5.30
N LEU A 867 -5.79 -9.51 -6.46
CA LEU A 867 -6.54 -10.41 -7.36
C LEU A 867 -6.78 -11.81 -6.77
N ARG A 868 -5.90 -12.32 -5.89
CA ARG A 868 -6.14 -13.57 -5.15
C ARG A 868 -7.02 -13.40 -3.91
N GLU A 869 -7.09 -12.18 -3.38
CA GLU A 869 -8.04 -11.77 -2.34
C GLU A 869 -9.40 -11.33 -2.92
N ALA A 870 -9.52 -11.20 -4.25
CA ALA A 870 -10.68 -10.62 -4.92
C ALA A 870 -12.00 -11.31 -4.57
N ARG A 871 -11.95 -12.61 -4.24
CA ARG A 871 -13.12 -13.36 -3.76
C ARG A 871 -13.63 -12.86 -2.41
N ILE A 872 -12.73 -12.59 -1.46
CA ILE A 872 -13.07 -12.05 -0.13
C ILE A 872 -13.55 -10.61 -0.30
N GLN A 873 -12.79 -9.78 -1.04
CA GLN A 873 -13.16 -8.40 -1.30
C GLN A 873 -14.52 -8.27 -2.01
N ALA A 874 -14.84 -9.16 -2.96
CA ALA A 874 -16.14 -9.17 -3.63
C ALA A 874 -17.29 -9.53 -2.67
N VAL A 875 -17.04 -10.38 -1.67
CA VAL A 875 -18.02 -10.66 -0.58
C VAL A 875 -18.19 -9.42 0.30
N ASP A 876 -17.10 -8.76 0.73
CA ASP A 876 -17.16 -7.54 1.53
C ASP A 876 -17.93 -6.42 0.80
N TYR A 877 -17.66 -6.20 -0.49
CA TYR A 877 -18.38 -5.23 -1.31
C TYR A 877 -19.84 -5.64 -1.57
N LEU A 878 -20.15 -6.93 -1.67
CA LEU A 878 -21.53 -7.41 -1.79
C LEU A 878 -22.31 -7.17 -0.48
N ILE A 879 -21.71 -7.42 0.68
CA ILE A 879 -22.28 -7.12 2.00
C ILE A 879 -22.54 -5.61 2.12
N LEU A 880 -21.57 -4.77 1.74
CA LEU A 880 -21.71 -3.31 1.78
C LEU A 880 -22.80 -2.80 0.80
N LEU A 881 -22.91 -3.41 -0.37
CA LEU A 881 -23.96 -3.11 -1.35
C LEU A 881 -25.35 -3.54 -0.86
N LEU A 882 -25.47 -4.71 -0.21
CA LEU A 882 -26.70 -5.17 0.43
C LEU A 882 -27.10 -4.25 1.60
N ALA A 883 -26.15 -3.88 2.47
CA ALA A 883 -26.40 -2.93 3.55
C ALA A 883 -26.87 -1.57 3.02
N GLY A 884 -26.23 -1.05 1.97
CA GLY A 884 -26.65 0.17 1.28
C GLY A 884 -28.04 0.06 0.65
N ALA A 885 -28.38 -1.08 0.04
CA ALA A 885 -29.71 -1.34 -0.52
C ALA A 885 -30.80 -1.43 0.56
N CYS A 886 -30.52 -2.09 1.70
CA CYS A 886 -31.41 -2.15 2.84
C CYS A 886 -31.65 -0.74 3.43
N LEU A 887 -30.58 0.01 3.72
CA LEU A 887 -30.69 1.38 4.22
C LEU A 887 -31.49 2.28 3.27
N GLY A 888 -31.15 2.28 1.97
CA GLY A 888 -31.85 3.07 0.95
C GLY A 888 -33.32 2.68 0.73
N SER A 889 -33.70 1.45 1.07
CA SER A 889 -35.10 0.98 1.03
C SER A 889 -35.88 1.34 2.31
N ILE A 890 -35.21 1.37 3.46
CA ILE A 890 -35.77 1.75 4.76
C ILE A 890 -35.98 3.28 4.84
N THR A 891 -35.10 4.08 4.22
CA THR A 891 -35.21 5.55 4.18
C THR A 891 -36.33 6.03 3.24
N LYS A 892 -37.59 5.77 3.61
CA LYS A 892 -38.76 6.31 2.92
C LYS A 892 -38.92 7.79 3.29
N SER A 893 -38.69 8.66 2.30
CA SER A 893 -39.18 10.06 2.25
C SER A 893 -38.92 10.98 3.46
N SER A 894 -37.70 11.50 3.59
CA SER A 894 -37.50 12.92 3.95
C SER A 894 -36.19 13.46 3.36
N ASP A 895 -36.24 13.84 2.08
CA ASP A 895 -35.14 14.41 1.29
C ASP A 895 -34.66 15.81 1.78
N GLN A 896 -35.06 16.21 2.99
CA GLN A 896 -34.74 17.48 3.64
C GLN A 896 -33.51 17.39 4.57
N THR A 897 -33.10 16.20 5.04
CA THR A 897 -32.01 16.04 6.03
C THR A 897 -30.79 15.26 5.53
N PHE A 898 -30.82 14.78 4.28
CA PHE A 898 -29.89 13.77 3.77
C PHE A 898 -28.40 14.19 3.74
N GLY A 899 -28.10 15.49 3.84
CA GLY A 899 -26.74 16.02 3.83
C GLY A 899 -25.88 15.68 5.07
N ALA A 900 -26.50 15.50 6.25
CA ALA A 900 -25.76 15.29 7.50
C ALA A 900 -26.04 13.92 8.13
N SER A 901 -27.31 13.56 8.34
CA SER A 901 -27.70 12.31 9.00
C SER A 901 -27.35 11.06 8.18
N GLY A 902 -27.56 11.11 6.86
CA GLY A 902 -27.20 10.02 5.95
C GLY A 902 -25.71 9.68 5.98
N TYR A 903 -24.84 10.69 6.09
CA TYR A 903 -23.39 10.49 6.20
C TYR A 903 -23.03 9.78 7.51
N THR A 904 -23.63 10.16 8.64
CA THR A 904 -23.40 9.49 9.93
C THR A 904 -23.83 8.02 9.93
N TYR A 905 -25.00 7.66 9.37
CA TYR A 905 -25.40 6.24 9.28
C TYR A 905 -24.48 5.42 8.38
N THR A 906 -23.98 6.01 7.28
CA THR A 906 -23.02 5.34 6.39
C THR A 906 -21.68 5.10 7.08
N VAL A 907 -21.22 6.06 7.90
CA VAL A 907 -20.00 5.91 8.72
C VAL A 907 -20.18 4.88 9.83
N ILE A 908 -21.33 4.86 10.52
CA ILE A 908 -21.64 3.86 11.56
C ILE A 908 -21.66 2.44 10.97
N ALA A 909 -22.28 2.24 9.79
CA ALA A 909 -22.26 0.96 9.09
C ALA A 909 -20.83 0.51 8.71
N LEU A 910 -19.96 1.44 8.32
CA LEU A 910 -18.53 1.16 8.04
C LEU A 910 -17.71 0.86 9.29
N PHE A 911 -18.10 1.37 10.46
CA PHE A 911 -17.43 1.09 11.74
C PHE A 911 -17.85 -0.24 12.38
N TYR A 912 -19.05 -0.74 12.10
CA TYR A 912 -19.53 -2.04 12.59
C TYR A 912 -19.19 -3.22 11.67
N ALA A 913 -18.74 -2.98 10.44
CA ALA A 913 -18.42 -4.00 9.44
C ALA A 913 -16.91 -4.31 9.32
N LYS A 914 -16.10 -3.96 10.32
CA LYS A 914 -14.63 -4.01 10.28
C LYS A 914 -14.02 -4.37 11.64
#